data_AF-A0A498JFL7-F1
#
_entry.id   AF-A0A498JFL7-F1
#
_cell.length_a   1.000
_cell.length_b   1.000
_cell.length_c   1.000
_cell.angle_alpha   90.00
_cell.angle_beta   90.00
_cell.angle_gamma   90.00
#
_symmetry.space_group_name_H-M   'P 1'
#
loop_
_entity.id
_entity.type
_entity.pdbx_description
1 polymer ?
#
loop_
_entity_poly.entity_id
_entity_poly.type
_entity_poly.pdbx_seq_one_letter_code
_entity_poly.pdbx_strand_id
1 'polypeptide(L)'
;MTVIIPYKPKEQSTLFFFLCLSLRLRFTESVQMLETLDEFDMEKSIEDFEAMTKDAERVQRKTLKKILEENGSAEYLQGLGLNGRTDPESFKACVPLVTHKDLDPYIQRIAEGDSSPILTGKPVPSFSVSSGTTQGRPKFLPFTDELMETTMQIFQTSFAFRNREYPIANGRALQIIYSSKQFKTQGGLPVGTATTNVYRNHKFKTTMKTMQSQCCSPDEVIFGPDFQQSLYCHLLCGIIFRDEVQMISSAFAHSIVLAFRTFELVWEELCADIQDGVLSDRITEPSIRSAVSKLLSPNPKLADLIHGKCSGLSNWYGLIPALFPNVKYIYGIMTGSMEPYLKKLRHYAGELPLLSADYGSSEGWVGANVNPKLPPELATFAVIPNVGYYEFIPLRNSSGERPVGLTEVTVGEEYEVVLTSVAGLYRYRLGDIVKVVGFYNSTPELKFVCRSNLLPSINIDKNTEKDLQLSVEEAAKLLAAEKLEVVDFSSHVDLSTDPGHYVIFWELNGEPTHEVLSECCNCLDKAFVDAGYMSSRKVNTIGPLELRILRKGTFQKILIHYLAQGAAASQFKTPRCVLNNKKVLQILCGNVKLCATENISKGVYVRVLELLCLNLCKRVCGVEAINSTKACLGGTGRLIEDIRDLKMCFLQFLLWRDVLVPRKI
;
A
#
# COMPACT_ATOMS: atom_id res chain seq x y z
N MET A 1 -45.59 62.28 -48.48
CA MET A 1 -45.49 60.80 -48.33
C MET A 1 -44.30 60.51 -47.45
N THR A 2 -44.57 59.85 -46.33
CA THR A 2 -43.65 59.18 -45.39
C THR A 2 -42.60 60.03 -44.67
N VAL A 3 -42.90 60.24 -43.39
CA VAL A 3 -42.07 60.83 -42.33
C VAL A 3 -40.95 59.87 -41.92
N ILE A 4 -39.72 60.36 -41.81
CA ILE A 4 -38.64 59.71 -41.05
C ILE A 4 -38.04 60.76 -40.10
N ILE A 5 -38.14 60.49 -38.80
CA ILE A 5 -37.68 61.31 -37.69
C ILE A 5 -36.19 61.00 -37.42
N PRO A 6 -35.29 62.00 -37.26
CA PRO A 6 -33.97 61.76 -36.70
C PRO A 6 -33.97 61.90 -35.16
N TYR A 7 -33.29 60.94 -34.53
CA TYR A 7 -33.17 60.69 -33.10
C TYR A 7 -32.17 61.66 -32.42
N LYS A 8 -32.52 62.20 -31.24
CA LYS A 8 -31.63 62.95 -30.33
C LYS A 8 -30.93 61.99 -29.34
N PRO A 9 -29.65 62.17 -28.96
CA PRO A 9 -29.03 61.37 -27.90
C PRO A 9 -29.33 61.94 -26.50
N LYS A 10 -29.65 61.03 -25.57
CA LYS A 10 -29.99 61.26 -24.15
C LYS A 10 -28.82 60.95 -23.21
N GLU A 11 -28.81 61.69 -22.10
CA GLU A 11 -28.29 61.46 -20.74
C GLU A 11 -28.12 59.98 -20.30
N GLN A 12 -27.16 59.23 -20.86
CA GLN A 12 -26.79 57.89 -20.37
C GLN A 12 -25.36 57.80 -19.81
N SER A 13 -24.54 58.85 -19.96
CA SER A 13 -23.11 58.79 -19.66
C SER A 13 -22.79 58.88 -18.16
N THR A 14 -23.60 59.59 -17.38
CA THR A 14 -23.28 59.89 -15.96
C THR A 14 -23.69 58.76 -15.02
N LEU A 15 -24.78 58.04 -15.32
CA LEU A 15 -25.26 56.91 -14.49
C LEU A 15 -24.36 55.67 -14.64
N PHE A 16 -23.80 55.46 -15.84
CA PHE A 16 -22.86 54.37 -16.11
C PHE A 16 -21.52 54.56 -15.38
N PHE A 17 -21.07 55.82 -15.25
CA PHE A 17 -19.82 56.14 -14.56
C PHE A 17 -19.91 55.89 -13.04
N PHE A 18 -21.03 56.24 -12.41
CA PHE A 18 -21.25 55.96 -10.98
C PHE A 18 -21.45 54.48 -10.68
N LEU A 19 -22.12 53.73 -11.57
CA LEU A 19 -22.28 52.28 -11.42
C LEU A 19 -20.94 51.55 -11.54
N CYS A 20 -20.09 51.95 -12.49
CA CYS A 20 -18.74 51.40 -12.65
C CYS A 20 -17.82 51.74 -11.47
N LEU A 21 -17.91 52.95 -10.89
CA LEU A 21 -17.09 53.32 -9.73
C LEU A 21 -17.52 52.59 -8.44
N SER A 22 -18.83 52.40 -8.25
CA SER A 22 -19.41 51.60 -7.16
C SER A 22 -19.04 50.12 -7.28
N LEU A 23 -19.09 49.56 -8.50
CA LEU A 23 -18.65 48.19 -8.78
C LEU A 23 -17.14 48.02 -8.61
N ARG A 24 -16.32 49.03 -8.96
CA ARG A 24 -14.86 48.99 -8.75
C ARG A 24 -14.50 49.09 -7.28
N LEU A 25 -15.18 49.95 -6.50
CA LEU A 25 -14.97 50.07 -5.05
C LEU A 25 -15.44 48.82 -4.29
N ARG A 26 -16.58 48.24 -4.68
CA ARG A 26 -17.04 46.94 -4.15
C ARG A 26 -16.16 45.78 -4.59
N PHE A 27 -15.57 45.81 -5.79
CA PHE A 27 -14.58 44.82 -6.21
C PHE A 27 -13.24 44.99 -5.48
N THR A 28 -12.80 46.21 -5.17
CA THR A 28 -11.58 46.40 -4.38
C THR A 28 -11.78 46.05 -2.91
N GLU A 29 -12.97 46.27 -2.33
CA GLU A 29 -13.29 45.83 -0.96
C GLU A 29 -13.53 44.31 -0.89
N SER A 30 -14.12 43.68 -1.91
CA SER A 30 -14.27 42.22 -1.96
C SER A 30 -13.01 41.46 -2.36
N VAL A 31 -12.01 42.14 -2.95
CA VAL A 31 -10.66 41.62 -3.24
C VAL A 31 -9.67 41.96 -2.12
N GLN A 32 -10.06 42.76 -1.12
CA GLN A 32 -9.31 43.01 0.12
C GLN A 32 -9.89 42.34 1.36
N MET A 33 -10.91 41.48 1.22
CA MET A 33 -10.99 40.29 2.06
C MET A 33 -9.93 39.30 1.59
N LEU A 34 -8.66 39.66 1.86
CA LEU A 34 -7.64 38.68 2.11
C LEU A 34 -8.23 37.77 3.19
N GLU A 35 -8.63 36.56 2.80
CA GLU A 35 -8.51 35.43 3.70
C GLU A 35 -7.09 35.53 4.24
N THR A 36 -6.94 36.05 5.46
CA THR A 36 -5.85 35.65 6.31
C THR A 36 -5.96 34.14 6.33
N LEU A 37 -5.17 33.47 5.48
CA LEU A 37 -4.92 32.06 5.58
C LEU A 37 -4.40 31.91 7.01
N ASP A 38 -5.27 31.52 7.93
CA ASP A 38 -4.88 31.18 9.29
C ASP A 38 -3.68 30.24 9.13
N GLU A 39 -2.51 30.71 9.56
CA GLU A 39 -1.31 29.89 9.54
C GLU A 39 -1.67 28.60 10.29
N PHE A 40 -1.44 27.45 9.66
CA PHE A 40 -1.73 26.16 10.28
C PHE A 40 -0.90 26.04 11.55
N ASP A 41 -1.56 26.16 12.69
CA ASP A 41 -0.93 26.07 13.99
C ASP A 41 -0.73 24.59 14.35
N MET A 42 0.50 24.13 14.12
CA MET A 42 0.92 22.76 14.39
C MET A 42 0.84 22.40 15.87
N GLU A 43 1.17 23.35 16.75
CA GLU A 43 1.14 23.12 18.20
C GLU A 43 -0.30 22.97 18.66
N LYS A 44 -1.20 23.84 18.19
CA LYS A 44 -2.64 23.70 18.43
C LYS A 44 -3.19 22.39 17.89
N SER A 45 -2.80 21.95 16.69
CA SER A 45 -3.24 20.66 16.15
C SER A 45 -2.82 19.48 17.03
N ILE A 46 -1.66 19.57 17.66
CA ILE A 46 -1.19 18.54 18.61
C ILE A 46 -1.93 18.67 19.94
N GLU A 47 -2.12 19.89 20.47
CA GLU A 47 -2.90 20.12 21.69
C GLU A 47 -4.34 19.62 21.57
N ASP A 48 -4.99 19.84 20.42
CA ASP A 48 -6.34 19.35 20.13
C ASP A 48 -6.38 17.81 20.13
N PHE A 49 -5.37 17.18 19.50
CA PHE A 49 -5.22 15.72 19.52
C PHE A 49 -4.96 15.18 20.93
N GLU A 50 -4.09 15.82 21.71
CA GLU A 50 -3.81 15.48 23.11
C GLU A 50 -5.09 15.59 23.97
N ALA A 51 -5.84 16.68 23.81
CA ALA A 51 -7.07 16.91 24.56
C ALA A 51 -8.14 15.86 24.27
N MET A 52 -8.31 15.48 23.00
CA MET A 52 -9.32 14.46 22.63
C MET A 52 -8.91 13.04 23.03
N THR A 53 -7.61 12.72 23.01
CA THR A 53 -7.12 11.38 23.36
C THR A 53 -7.03 11.13 24.85
N LYS A 54 -7.09 12.15 25.71
CA LYS A 54 -7.20 12.00 27.18
C LYS A 54 -8.49 11.33 27.65
N ASP A 55 -9.58 11.50 26.92
CA ASP A 55 -10.89 10.90 27.22
C ASP A 55 -11.56 10.44 25.92
N ALA A 56 -10.93 9.46 25.27
CA ALA A 56 -11.33 8.94 23.98
C ALA A 56 -12.73 8.29 24.03
N GLU A 57 -13.11 7.72 25.18
CA GLU A 57 -14.44 7.12 25.37
C GLU A 57 -15.53 8.20 25.29
N ARG A 58 -15.39 9.30 26.03
CA ARG A 58 -16.35 10.42 25.96
C ARG A 58 -16.42 11.01 24.56
N VAL A 59 -15.27 11.15 23.89
CA VAL A 59 -15.23 11.65 22.51
C VAL A 59 -15.97 10.69 21.58
N GLN A 60 -15.76 9.37 21.67
CA GLN A 60 -16.50 8.37 20.89
C GLN A 60 -18.01 8.44 21.12
N ARG A 61 -18.47 8.58 22.37
CA ARG A 61 -19.90 8.74 22.69
C ARG A 61 -20.47 10.00 22.03
N LYS A 62 -19.73 11.12 22.07
CA LYS A 62 -20.10 12.37 21.39
C LYS A 62 -20.12 12.23 19.86
N THR A 63 -19.13 11.55 19.29
CA THR A 63 -19.03 11.30 17.84
C THR A 63 -20.20 10.45 17.36
N LEU A 64 -20.51 9.35 18.06
CA LEU A 64 -21.66 8.52 17.72
C LEU A 64 -22.96 9.32 17.81
N LYS A 65 -23.15 10.07 18.91
CA LYS A 65 -24.32 10.94 19.07
C LYS A 65 -24.47 11.91 17.90
N LYS A 66 -23.39 12.59 17.49
CA LYS A 66 -23.39 13.49 16.34
C LYS A 66 -23.82 12.77 15.06
N ILE A 67 -23.21 11.62 14.76
CA ILE A 67 -23.54 10.83 13.55
C ILE A 67 -25.02 10.45 13.54
N LEU A 68 -25.55 9.99 14.67
CA LEU A 68 -26.94 9.53 14.78
C LEU A 68 -27.95 10.70 14.76
N GLU A 69 -27.60 11.87 15.30
CA GLU A 69 -28.43 13.07 15.21
C GLU A 69 -28.48 13.60 13.78
N GLU A 70 -27.34 13.69 13.09
CA GLU A 70 -27.26 14.19 11.72
C GLU A 70 -27.93 13.25 10.72
N ASN A 71 -27.82 11.94 10.94
CA ASN A 71 -28.39 10.93 10.05
C ASN A 71 -29.73 10.38 10.55
N GLY A 72 -30.34 10.95 11.58
CA GLY A 72 -31.59 10.42 12.16
C GLY A 72 -32.79 10.38 11.19
N SER A 73 -32.74 11.17 10.11
CA SER A 73 -33.73 11.14 9.03
C SER A 73 -33.48 10.07 7.96
N ALA A 74 -32.34 9.37 8.03
CA ALA A 74 -31.96 8.36 7.04
C ALA A 74 -32.89 7.14 7.11
N GLU A 75 -33.44 6.72 5.96
CA GLU A 75 -34.32 5.56 5.81
C GLU A 75 -33.73 4.31 6.47
N TYR A 76 -32.42 4.08 6.30
CA TYR A 76 -31.72 2.94 6.88
C TYR A 76 -31.82 2.93 8.42
N LEU A 77 -31.55 4.07 9.08
CA LEU A 77 -31.62 4.15 10.54
C LEU A 77 -33.06 4.13 11.07
N GLN A 78 -34.01 4.72 10.33
CA GLN A 78 -35.43 4.68 10.67
C GLN A 78 -35.97 3.24 10.64
N GLY A 79 -35.52 2.44 9.66
CA GLY A 79 -35.90 1.03 9.52
C GLY A 79 -35.39 0.11 10.62
N LEU A 80 -34.40 0.55 11.43
CA LEU A 80 -33.76 -0.26 12.47
C LEU A 80 -34.34 -0.03 13.88
N GLY A 81 -35.39 0.80 14.02
CA GLY A 81 -36.07 1.02 15.29
C GLY A 81 -35.24 1.81 16.32
N LEU A 82 -34.25 2.58 15.86
CA LEU A 82 -33.44 3.44 16.73
C LEU A 82 -34.31 4.53 17.41
N ASN A 83 -35.36 4.99 16.72
CA ASN A 83 -36.36 5.94 17.22
C ASN A 83 -35.75 7.22 17.83
N GLY A 84 -34.70 7.76 17.19
CA GLY A 84 -34.00 8.97 17.65
C GLY A 84 -33.09 8.78 18.85
N ARG A 85 -32.93 7.55 19.37
CA ARG A 85 -31.95 7.24 20.43
C ARG A 85 -30.53 7.35 19.89
N THR A 86 -29.65 7.94 20.69
CA THR A 86 -28.27 8.27 20.28
C THR A 86 -27.21 7.66 21.21
N ASP A 87 -27.64 6.86 22.20
CA ASP A 87 -26.75 6.16 23.12
C ASP A 87 -26.12 4.90 22.48
N PRO A 88 -24.85 4.59 22.79
CA PRO A 88 -24.16 3.41 22.27
C PRO A 88 -24.89 2.08 22.52
N GLU A 89 -25.58 1.96 23.66
CA GLU A 89 -26.25 0.75 24.10
C GLU A 89 -27.44 0.44 23.18
N SER A 90 -28.32 1.41 22.93
CA SER A 90 -29.42 1.31 21.97
C SER A 90 -28.90 1.13 20.54
N PHE A 91 -27.83 1.84 20.17
CA PHE A 91 -27.19 1.69 18.86
C PHE A 91 -26.70 0.25 18.62
N LYS A 92 -25.94 -0.32 19.57
CA LYS A 92 -25.44 -1.69 19.47
C LYS A 92 -26.55 -2.75 19.47
N ALA A 93 -27.68 -2.47 20.11
CA ALA A 93 -28.83 -3.37 20.18
C ALA A 93 -29.69 -3.36 18.90
N CYS A 94 -29.83 -2.20 18.25
CA CYS A 94 -30.71 -2.02 17.10
C CYS A 94 -29.97 -2.15 15.75
N VAL A 95 -28.73 -1.68 15.67
CA VAL A 95 -27.98 -1.61 14.41
C VAL A 95 -27.12 -2.87 14.26
N PRO A 96 -27.30 -3.66 13.17
CA PRO A 96 -26.54 -4.88 12.96
C PRO A 96 -25.12 -4.59 12.47
N LEU A 97 -24.21 -5.55 12.66
CA LEU A 97 -22.94 -5.57 11.94
C LEU A 97 -23.21 -5.88 10.47
N VAL A 98 -22.63 -5.08 9.58
CA VAL A 98 -22.86 -5.20 8.13
C VAL A 98 -21.57 -5.21 7.33
N THR A 99 -21.66 -5.72 6.12
CA THR A 99 -20.66 -5.62 5.07
C THR A 99 -21.18 -4.75 3.94
N HIS A 100 -20.33 -4.44 2.96
CA HIS A 100 -20.75 -3.72 1.75
C HIS A 100 -21.96 -4.36 1.06
N LYS A 101 -22.04 -5.69 1.04
CA LYS A 101 -23.14 -6.43 0.40
C LYS A 101 -24.51 -6.06 0.97
N ASP A 102 -24.57 -5.78 2.28
CA ASP A 102 -25.81 -5.48 2.98
C ASP A 102 -26.27 -4.03 2.72
N LEU A 103 -25.33 -3.12 2.47
CA LEU A 103 -25.60 -1.71 2.15
C LEU A 103 -25.74 -1.43 0.65
N ASP A 104 -25.25 -2.33 -0.22
CA ASP A 104 -25.25 -2.14 -1.68
C ASP A 104 -26.62 -1.75 -2.25
N PRO A 105 -27.77 -2.36 -1.86
CA PRO A 105 -29.08 -1.94 -2.38
C PRO A 105 -29.42 -0.46 -2.11
N TYR A 106 -29.03 0.07 -0.95
CA TYR A 106 -29.23 1.47 -0.59
C TYR A 106 -28.27 2.39 -1.37
N ILE A 107 -27.02 1.96 -1.52
CA ILE A 107 -25.98 2.67 -2.28
C ILE A 107 -26.37 2.78 -3.76
N GLN A 108 -26.91 1.71 -4.35
CA GLN A 108 -27.35 1.71 -5.75
C GLN A 108 -28.51 2.67 -5.98
N ARG A 109 -29.49 2.76 -5.07
CA ARG A 109 -30.58 3.75 -5.18
C ARG A 109 -30.06 5.19 -5.23
N ILE A 110 -29.11 5.54 -4.36
CA ILE A 110 -28.46 6.86 -4.40
C ILE A 110 -27.73 7.04 -5.73
N ALA A 111 -26.99 6.02 -6.19
CA ALA A 111 -26.28 6.06 -7.46
C ALA A 111 -27.23 6.19 -8.68
N GLU A 112 -28.44 5.65 -8.61
CA GLU A 112 -29.49 5.77 -9.63
C GLU A 112 -30.20 7.13 -9.61
N GLY A 113 -29.98 7.96 -8.59
CA GLY A 113 -30.45 9.34 -8.50
C GLY A 113 -31.53 9.57 -7.46
N ASP A 114 -31.80 8.61 -6.57
CA ASP A 114 -32.67 8.83 -5.42
C ASP A 114 -31.98 9.81 -4.45
N SER A 115 -32.60 10.97 -4.27
CA SER A 115 -32.11 12.08 -3.44
C SER A 115 -32.75 12.12 -2.05
N SER A 116 -33.61 11.14 -1.73
CA SER A 116 -34.11 10.98 -0.37
C SER A 116 -32.97 10.66 0.61
N PRO A 117 -33.11 10.96 1.91
CA PRO A 117 -32.10 10.62 2.90
C PRO A 117 -32.11 9.10 3.12
N ILE A 118 -31.32 8.36 2.34
CA ILE A 118 -31.30 6.88 2.42
C ILE A 118 -30.33 6.40 3.50
N LEU A 119 -29.04 6.74 3.34
CA LEU A 119 -27.96 6.32 4.26
C LEU A 119 -27.48 7.46 5.15
N THR A 120 -27.63 8.70 4.72
CA THR A 120 -27.22 9.90 5.46
C THR A 120 -28.27 10.99 5.30
N GLY A 121 -28.38 11.87 6.30
CA GLY A 121 -29.25 13.06 6.24
C GLY A 121 -28.69 14.18 5.36
N LYS A 122 -27.42 14.09 4.94
CA LYS A 122 -26.74 15.08 4.10
C LYS A 122 -26.63 14.58 2.65
N PRO A 123 -26.56 15.48 1.65
CA PRO A 123 -26.34 15.09 0.26
C PRO A 123 -25.03 14.33 0.06
N VAL A 124 -25.03 13.34 -0.84
CA VAL A 124 -23.83 12.62 -1.28
C VAL A 124 -23.34 13.26 -2.59
N PRO A 125 -22.28 14.10 -2.58
CA PRO A 125 -21.82 14.80 -3.77
C PRO A 125 -21.07 13.90 -4.74
N SER A 126 -20.50 12.78 -4.28
CA SER A 126 -19.73 11.86 -5.10
C SER A 126 -19.62 10.47 -4.48
N PHE A 127 -19.22 9.49 -5.27
CA PHE A 127 -18.86 8.16 -4.79
C PHE A 127 -17.37 7.91 -4.93
N SER A 128 -16.83 7.21 -3.93
CA SER A 128 -15.54 6.56 -3.97
C SER A 128 -15.70 5.11 -4.44
N VAL A 129 -14.86 4.67 -5.37
CA VAL A 129 -14.69 3.26 -5.71
C VAL A 129 -13.60 2.67 -4.82
N SER A 130 -13.91 1.58 -4.13
CA SER A 130 -12.91 0.81 -3.37
C SER A 130 -12.21 -0.21 -4.28
N SER A 131 -10.95 -0.54 -3.97
CA SER A 131 -10.20 -1.61 -4.65
C SER A 131 -10.75 -3.01 -4.38
N GLY A 132 -11.56 -3.19 -3.32
CA GLY A 132 -12.27 -4.44 -3.07
C GLY A 132 -13.45 -4.57 -4.03
N THR A 133 -13.52 -5.67 -4.77
CA THR A 133 -14.70 -6.00 -5.59
C THR A 133 -15.58 -7.01 -4.86
N THR A 134 -16.90 -6.78 -4.87
CA THR A 134 -17.87 -7.81 -4.47
C THR A 134 -18.36 -8.47 -5.76
N GLN A 135 -18.04 -9.74 -5.98
CA GLN A 135 -18.51 -10.49 -7.17
C GLN A 135 -18.17 -9.84 -8.52
N GLY A 136 -17.02 -9.15 -8.63
CA GLY A 136 -16.58 -8.49 -9.86
C GLY A 136 -17.24 -7.13 -10.15
N ARG A 137 -18.08 -6.61 -9.25
CA ARG A 137 -18.60 -5.23 -9.33
C ARG A 137 -17.77 -4.27 -8.45
N PRO A 138 -17.51 -3.03 -8.92
CA PRO A 138 -16.86 -2.02 -8.11
C PRO A 138 -17.72 -1.67 -6.90
N LYS A 139 -17.14 -1.68 -5.69
CA LYS A 139 -17.83 -1.21 -4.49
C LYS A 139 -17.88 0.31 -4.49
N PHE A 140 -19.09 0.87 -4.60
CA PHE A 140 -19.32 2.31 -4.40
C PHE A 140 -19.48 2.60 -2.91
N LEU A 141 -18.87 3.70 -2.47
CA LEU A 141 -18.88 4.19 -1.09
C LEU A 141 -19.19 5.68 -1.11
N PRO A 142 -20.20 6.18 -0.38
CA PRO A 142 -20.51 7.60 -0.34
C PRO A 142 -19.30 8.42 0.10
N PHE A 143 -19.00 9.50 -0.62
CA PHE A 143 -17.95 10.46 -0.26
C PHE A 143 -18.60 11.82 -0.03
N THR A 144 -18.67 12.23 1.25
CA THR A 144 -19.33 13.46 1.70
C THR A 144 -18.32 14.55 2.04
N ASP A 145 -18.77 15.80 2.09
CA ASP A 145 -17.92 16.93 2.48
C ASP A 145 -17.36 16.78 3.90
N GLU A 146 -18.12 16.15 4.80
CA GLU A 146 -17.66 15.89 6.17
C GLU A 146 -16.60 14.77 6.24
N LEU A 147 -16.69 13.78 5.34
CA LEU A 147 -15.62 12.80 5.19
C LEU A 147 -14.34 13.48 4.67
N MET A 148 -14.47 14.49 3.81
CA MET A 148 -13.33 15.32 3.39
C MET A 148 -12.74 16.13 4.57
N GLU A 149 -13.56 16.74 5.42
CA GLU A 149 -13.07 17.47 6.61
C GLU A 149 -12.27 16.57 7.55
N THR A 150 -12.85 15.43 7.91
CA THR A 150 -12.19 14.45 8.79
C THR A 150 -10.90 13.91 8.17
N THR A 151 -10.86 13.74 6.83
CA THR A 151 -9.61 13.39 6.12
C THR A 151 -8.54 14.47 6.27
N MET A 152 -8.90 15.76 6.11
CA MET A 152 -7.93 16.86 6.27
C MET A 152 -7.43 16.98 7.70
N GLN A 153 -8.30 16.78 8.70
CA GLN A 153 -7.92 16.78 10.11
C GLN A 153 -6.82 15.76 10.41
N ILE A 154 -6.92 14.56 9.83
CA ILE A 154 -5.94 13.48 10.04
C ILE A 154 -4.61 13.84 9.39
N PHE A 155 -4.64 14.35 8.15
CA PHE A 155 -3.43 14.79 7.47
C PHE A 155 -2.72 15.90 8.23
N GLN A 156 -3.47 16.87 8.76
CA GLN A 156 -2.97 17.95 9.59
C GLN A 156 -2.35 17.43 10.90
N THR A 157 -3.05 16.53 11.60
CA THR A 157 -2.55 15.93 12.84
C THR A 157 -1.23 15.18 12.60
N SER A 158 -1.21 14.27 11.62
CA SER A 158 -0.02 13.52 11.23
C SER A 158 1.13 14.42 10.79
N PHE A 159 0.82 15.45 10.01
CA PHE A 159 1.80 16.43 9.58
C PHE A 159 2.39 17.20 10.76
N ALA A 160 1.61 17.63 11.73
CA ALA A 160 2.10 18.36 12.90
C ALA A 160 3.14 17.52 13.70
N PHE A 161 2.81 16.26 14.00
CA PHE A 161 3.76 15.35 14.68
C PHE A 161 5.01 15.08 13.84
N ARG A 162 4.86 14.84 12.54
CA ARG A 162 5.99 14.65 11.63
C ARG A 162 6.88 15.88 11.53
N ASN A 163 6.29 17.06 11.40
CA ASN A 163 7.03 18.30 11.21
C ASN A 163 7.77 18.72 12.49
N ARG A 164 7.25 18.37 13.68
CA ARG A 164 7.97 18.55 14.94
C ARG A 164 9.29 17.76 14.95
N GLU A 165 9.32 16.57 14.36
CA GLU A 165 10.49 15.70 14.35
C GLU A 165 11.41 15.87 13.13
N TYR A 166 10.81 16.16 11.97
CA TYR A 166 11.51 16.39 10.71
C TYR A 166 11.03 17.69 10.08
N PRO A 167 11.51 18.85 10.57
CA PRO A 167 11.01 20.15 10.13
C PRO A 167 11.23 20.37 8.64
N ILE A 168 10.13 20.63 7.94
CA ILE A 168 10.11 21.27 6.63
C ILE A 168 9.78 22.76 6.80
N ALA A 169 10.26 23.57 5.87
CA ALA A 169 10.03 25.00 5.81
C ALA A 169 9.32 25.32 4.48
N ASN A 170 9.63 26.46 3.86
CA ASN A 170 9.06 26.89 2.58
C ASN A 170 9.59 26.10 1.37
N GLY A 171 9.62 24.77 1.45
CA GLY A 171 9.98 23.86 0.36
C GLY A 171 8.79 23.36 -0.44
N ARG A 172 9.07 22.43 -1.35
CA ARG A 172 8.09 21.67 -2.13
C ARG A 172 8.15 20.19 -1.79
N ALA A 173 7.12 19.47 -2.21
CA ALA A 173 7.06 18.03 -2.17
C ALA A 173 7.10 17.46 -3.60
N LEU A 174 7.95 16.47 -3.83
CA LEU A 174 7.81 15.58 -4.99
C LEU A 174 6.73 14.54 -4.65
N GLN A 175 5.48 14.87 -4.99
CA GLN A 175 4.36 13.95 -4.80
C GLN A 175 4.10 13.18 -6.10
N ILE A 176 4.36 11.87 -6.08
CA ILE A 176 4.07 10.95 -7.18
C ILE A 176 2.64 10.46 -6.99
N ILE A 177 1.67 11.30 -7.36
CA ILE A 177 0.25 11.08 -7.13
C ILE A 177 -0.54 11.17 -8.44
N TYR A 178 -1.58 10.34 -8.54
CA TYR A 178 -2.37 10.22 -9.75
C TYR A 178 -3.86 10.31 -9.41
N SER A 179 -4.59 11.12 -10.17
CA SER A 179 -6.04 11.05 -10.23
C SER A 179 -6.45 10.03 -11.28
N SER A 180 -7.32 9.10 -10.90
CA SER A 180 -8.03 8.26 -11.87
C SER A 180 -8.98 9.09 -12.74
N LYS A 181 -9.37 8.52 -13.89
CA LYS A 181 -10.53 8.99 -14.65
C LYS A 181 -11.78 8.92 -13.76
N GLN A 182 -12.59 9.98 -13.75
CA GLN A 182 -13.91 9.97 -13.14
C GLN A 182 -14.96 9.58 -14.20
N PHE A 183 -15.98 8.87 -13.77
CA PHE A 183 -17.20 8.64 -14.55
C PHE A 183 -18.42 9.10 -13.73
N LYS A 184 -19.62 8.98 -14.29
CA LYS A 184 -20.86 9.34 -13.59
C LYS A 184 -21.72 8.11 -13.38
N THR A 185 -22.41 8.06 -12.24
CA THR A 185 -23.50 7.11 -12.02
C THR A 185 -24.68 7.40 -12.96
N GLN A 186 -25.69 6.53 -12.99
CA GLN A 186 -26.92 6.78 -13.75
C GLN A 186 -27.64 8.04 -13.27
N GLY A 187 -27.67 8.29 -11.96
CA GLY A 187 -28.16 9.52 -11.34
C GLY A 187 -27.27 10.76 -11.55
N GLY A 188 -26.18 10.64 -12.31
CA GLY A 188 -25.32 11.76 -12.68
C GLY A 188 -24.24 12.14 -11.63
N LEU A 189 -24.13 11.40 -10.53
CA LEU A 189 -23.14 11.65 -9.48
C LEU A 189 -21.74 11.24 -9.94
N PRO A 190 -20.69 12.06 -9.72
CA PRO A 190 -19.34 11.70 -10.08
C PRO A 190 -18.83 10.53 -9.23
N VAL A 191 -18.06 9.66 -9.88
CA VAL A 191 -17.45 8.47 -9.30
C VAL A 191 -15.96 8.49 -9.60
N GLY A 192 -15.15 8.37 -8.55
CA GLY A 192 -13.69 8.29 -8.64
C GLY A 192 -13.14 7.42 -7.52
N THR A 193 -11.82 7.25 -7.45
CA THR A 193 -11.23 6.68 -6.24
C THR A 193 -11.30 7.68 -5.08
N ALA A 194 -11.19 7.21 -3.83
CA ALA A 194 -11.13 8.10 -2.67
C ALA A 194 -10.03 9.16 -2.81
N THR A 195 -8.84 8.75 -3.25
CA THR A 195 -7.72 9.67 -3.54
C THR A 195 -8.04 10.66 -4.66
N THR A 196 -8.72 10.23 -5.73
CA THR A 196 -9.17 11.14 -6.80
C THR A 196 -10.13 12.19 -6.27
N ASN A 197 -11.10 11.79 -5.44
CA ASN A 197 -12.08 12.71 -4.85
C ASN A 197 -11.40 13.72 -3.92
N VAL A 198 -10.42 13.28 -3.13
CA VAL A 198 -9.59 14.15 -2.29
C VAL A 198 -8.79 15.14 -3.14
N TYR A 199 -8.00 14.67 -4.12
CA TYR A 199 -7.12 15.55 -4.90
C TYR A 199 -7.87 16.60 -5.73
N ARG A 200 -9.09 16.27 -6.18
CA ARG A 200 -9.94 17.20 -6.95
C ARG A 200 -10.67 18.21 -6.08
N ASN A 201 -10.79 17.95 -4.77
CA ASN A 201 -11.44 18.88 -3.86
C ASN A 201 -10.52 20.08 -3.58
N HIS A 202 -11.06 21.30 -3.68
CA HIS A 202 -10.31 22.54 -3.46
C HIS A 202 -9.61 22.59 -2.10
N LYS A 203 -10.22 22.00 -1.05
CA LYS A 203 -9.67 21.95 0.30
C LYS A 203 -8.34 21.20 0.37
N PHE A 204 -8.11 20.23 -0.49
CA PHE A 204 -6.83 19.51 -0.54
C PHE A 204 -5.69 20.46 -0.86
N LYS A 205 -5.81 21.27 -1.92
CA LYS A 205 -4.76 22.22 -2.32
C LYS A 205 -4.51 23.27 -1.26
N THR A 206 -5.58 23.83 -0.68
CA THR A 206 -5.46 24.79 0.42
C THR A 206 -4.72 24.17 1.60
N THR A 207 -5.11 22.96 2.01
CA THR A 207 -4.47 22.24 3.14
C THR A 207 -3.00 21.92 2.85
N MET A 208 -2.66 21.44 1.66
CA MET A 208 -1.26 21.17 1.27
C MET A 208 -0.43 22.46 1.25
N LYS A 209 -1.03 23.59 0.86
CA LYS A 209 -0.36 24.90 0.90
C LYS A 209 -0.08 25.33 2.34
N THR A 210 -1.06 25.19 3.23
CA THR A 210 -0.88 25.57 4.64
C THR A 210 0.10 24.64 5.38
N MET A 211 0.16 23.36 5.01
CA MET A 211 1.17 22.41 5.52
C MET A 211 2.54 22.52 4.81
N GLN A 212 2.75 23.52 3.95
CA GLN A 212 4.01 23.73 3.22
C GLN A 212 4.46 22.48 2.41
N SER A 213 3.51 21.68 1.96
CA SER A 213 3.73 20.40 1.28
C SER A 213 3.26 20.44 -0.18
N GLN A 214 3.36 21.59 -0.83
CA GLN A 214 2.86 21.79 -2.20
C GLN A 214 3.59 20.88 -3.21
N CYS A 215 2.84 20.26 -4.11
CA CYS A 215 3.42 19.41 -5.14
C CYS A 215 4.25 20.23 -6.13
N CYS A 216 5.42 19.73 -6.53
CA CYS A 216 6.23 20.33 -7.58
C CYS A 216 5.63 20.14 -8.99
N SER A 217 4.73 19.18 -9.17
CA SER A 217 4.10 18.87 -10.44
C SER A 217 2.82 19.68 -10.66
N PRO A 218 2.59 20.21 -11.87
CA PRO A 218 1.33 20.85 -12.25
C PRO A 218 0.13 19.91 -12.12
N ASP A 219 -1.06 20.52 -12.02
CA ASP A 219 -2.33 19.81 -12.02
C ASP A 219 -2.49 18.92 -13.25
N GLU A 220 -2.08 19.42 -14.42
CA GLU A 220 -2.18 18.68 -15.69
C GLU A 220 -1.40 17.36 -15.65
N VAL A 221 -0.30 17.31 -14.88
CA VAL A 221 0.45 16.07 -14.64
C VAL A 221 -0.31 15.15 -13.67
N ILE A 222 -0.82 15.68 -12.57
CA ILE A 222 -1.55 14.90 -11.54
C ILE A 222 -2.86 14.31 -12.10
N PHE A 223 -3.56 15.09 -12.92
CA PHE A 223 -4.85 14.76 -13.54
C PHE A 223 -4.69 14.23 -14.98
N GLY A 224 -3.44 13.95 -15.40
CA GLY A 224 -3.11 13.42 -16.71
C GLY A 224 -3.78 12.06 -16.96
N PRO A 225 -4.28 11.80 -18.18
CA PRO A 225 -4.94 10.54 -18.51
C PRO A 225 -3.97 9.37 -18.68
N ASP A 226 -2.70 9.66 -19.00
CA ASP A 226 -1.65 8.67 -19.23
C ASP A 226 -0.70 8.61 -18.04
N PHE A 227 -0.69 7.45 -17.37
CA PHE A 227 0.16 7.20 -16.20
C PHE A 227 1.65 7.30 -16.50
N GLN A 228 2.11 6.79 -17.64
CA GLN A 228 3.53 6.74 -17.98
C GLN A 228 4.05 8.14 -18.29
N GLN A 229 3.28 8.93 -19.03
CA GLN A 229 3.59 10.33 -19.30
C GLN A 229 3.58 11.16 -18.01
N SER A 230 2.57 10.96 -17.16
CA SER A 230 2.47 11.65 -15.87
C SER A 230 3.65 11.30 -14.96
N LEU A 231 4.05 10.03 -14.89
CA LEU A 231 5.20 9.59 -14.10
C LEU A 231 6.51 10.23 -14.60
N TYR A 232 6.75 10.23 -15.91
CA TYR A 232 7.92 10.90 -16.50
C TYR A 232 7.94 12.39 -16.13
N CYS A 233 6.81 13.07 -16.26
CA CYS A 233 6.70 14.49 -15.92
C CYS A 233 6.80 14.76 -14.41
N HIS A 234 6.35 13.86 -13.53
CA HIS A 234 6.59 13.97 -12.09
C HIS A 234 8.09 13.97 -11.77
N LEU A 235 8.84 13.02 -12.35
CA LEU A 235 10.30 12.94 -12.18
C LEU A 235 10.99 14.20 -12.72
N LEU A 236 10.62 14.65 -13.92
CA LEU A 236 11.17 15.85 -14.54
C LEU A 236 10.91 17.11 -13.69
N CYS A 237 9.66 17.33 -13.25
CA CYS A 237 9.31 18.44 -12.36
C CYS A 237 10.09 18.38 -11.05
N GLY A 238 10.25 17.18 -10.48
CA GLY A 238 11.07 16.98 -9.29
C GLY A 238 12.49 17.49 -9.49
N ILE A 239 13.14 17.11 -10.59
CA ILE A 239 14.53 17.51 -10.89
C ILE A 239 14.65 19.02 -11.13
N ILE A 240 13.69 19.62 -11.85
CA ILE A 240 13.63 21.07 -12.07
C ILE A 240 13.61 21.81 -10.73
N PHE A 241 12.83 21.34 -9.77
CA PHE A 241 12.68 21.94 -8.44
C PHE A 241 13.55 21.30 -7.35
N ARG A 242 14.63 20.58 -7.72
CA ARG A 242 15.37 19.70 -6.80
C ARG A 242 15.86 20.34 -5.51
N ASP A 243 16.22 21.63 -5.56
CA ASP A 243 16.72 22.38 -4.41
C ASP A 243 15.58 22.86 -3.49
N GLU A 244 14.35 22.91 -3.98
CA GLU A 244 13.16 23.20 -3.18
C GLU A 244 12.53 21.93 -2.59
N VAL A 245 12.78 20.75 -3.16
CA VAL A 245 12.18 19.48 -2.69
C VAL A 245 12.69 19.11 -1.29
N GLN A 246 11.79 19.11 -0.30
CA GLN A 246 12.05 18.73 1.08
C GLN A 246 11.37 17.42 1.50
N MET A 247 10.41 16.94 0.71
CA MET A 247 9.70 15.67 0.96
C MET A 247 9.46 14.95 -0.36
N ILE A 248 9.61 13.63 -0.36
CA ILE A 248 9.14 12.77 -1.45
C ILE A 248 7.99 11.91 -0.93
N SER A 249 6.87 11.88 -1.65
CA SER A 249 5.73 11.10 -1.21
C SER A 249 4.95 10.44 -2.33
N SER A 250 4.27 9.35 -1.99
CA SER A 250 3.22 8.74 -2.80
C SER A 250 2.23 8.02 -1.87
N ALA A 251 1.11 7.55 -2.42
CA ALA A 251 0.14 6.76 -1.65
C ALA A 251 0.79 5.48 -1.10
N PHE A 252 1.59 4.77 -1.90
CA PHE A 252 2.20 3.49 -1.55
C PHE A 252 3.70 3.46 -1.84
N ALA A 253 4.46 2.74 -1.01
CA ALA A 253 5.90 2.50 -1.22
C ALA A 253 6.21 1.94 -2.62
N HIS A 254 5.33 1.06 -3.12
CA HIS A 254 5.41 0.52 -4.48
C HIS A 254 5.56 1.61 -5.54
N SER A 255 4.75 2.68 -5.47
CA SER A 255 4.75 3.76 -6.46
C SER A 255 6.05 4.56 -6.45
N ILE A 256 6.66 4.75 -5.27
CA ILE A 256 7.96 5.43 -5.14
C ILE A 256 9.06 4.56 -5.74
N VAL A 257 9.09 3.27 -5.41
CA VAL A 257 10.05 2.32 -5.98
C VAL A 257 9.88 2.21 -7.49
N LEU A 258 8.64 2.16 -7.99
CA LEU A 258 8.35 2.16 -9.42
C LEU A 258 8.87 3.42 -10.10
N ALA A 259 8.64 4.60 -9.51
CA ALA A 259 9.11 5.86 -10.07
C ALA A 259 10.63 5.91 -10.21
N PHE A 260 11.38 5.50 -9.17
CA PHE A 260 12.84 5.50 -9.25
C PHE A 260 13.40 4.37 -10.10
N ARG A 261 12.73 3.21 -10.19
CA ARG A 261 13.07 2.20 -11.22
C ARG A 261 12.85 2.72 -12.63
N THR A 262 11.79 3.49 -12.86
CA THR A 262 11.57 4.16 -14.14
C THR A 262 12.64 5.20 -14.40
N PHE A 263 13.03 5.99 -13.39
CA PHE A 263 14.14 6.93 -13.49
C PHE A 263 15.44 6.26 -13.96
N GLU A 264 15.81 5.09 -13.39
CA GLU A 264 16.99 4.33 -13.83
C GLU A 264 16.99 4.04 -15.36
N LEU A 265 15.81 3.97 -15.98
CA LEU A 265 15.65 3.67 -17.41
C LEU A 265 15.62 4.91 -18.30
N VAL A 266 15.26 6.08 -17.76
CA VAL A 266 14.97 7.28 -18.57
C VAL A 266 15.78 8.51 -18.14
N TRP A 267 16.71 8.38 -17.19
CA TRP A 267 17.46 9.53 -16.66
C TRP A 267 18.25 10.29 -17.72
N GLU A 268 18.79 9.62 -18.74
CA GLU A 268 19.49 10.27 -19.86
C GLU A 268 18.54 11.12 -20.70
N GLU A 269 17.32 10.62 -20.95
CA GLU A 269 16.27 11.35 -21.66
C GLU A 269 15.82 12.57 -20.85
N LEU A 270 15.66 12.43 -19.52
CA LEU A 270 15.37 13.54 -18.62
C LEU A 270 16.48 14.60 -18.62
N CYS A 271 17.75 14.20 -18.66
CA CYS A 271 18.88 15.13 -18.77
C CYS A 271 18.85 15.88 -20.12
N ALA A 272 18.55 15.20 -21.23
CA ALA A 272 18.42 15.84 -22.54
C ALA A 272 17.30 16.89 -22.55
N ASP A 273 16.13 16.56 -21.99
CA ASP A 273 15.00 17.49 -21.90
C ASP A 273 15.37 18.76 -21.12
N ILE A 274 16.14 18.62 -20.03
CA ILE A 274 16.63 19.74 -19.21
C ILE A 274 17.70 20.55 -19.95
N GLN A 275 18.63 19.87 -20.63
CA GLN A 275 19.72 20.50 -21.36
C GLN A 275 19.17 21.41 -22.46
N ASP A 276 18.27 20.87 -23.28
CA ASP A 276 17.74 21.55 -24.46
C ASP A 276 16.54 22.44 -24.11
N GLY A 277 15.92 22.24 -22.93
CA GLY A 277 14.70 22.93 -22.53
C GLY A 277 13.48 22.52 -23.36
N VAL A 278 13.52 21.33 -23.98
CA VAL A 278 12.48 20.80 -24.87
C VAL A 278 12.00 19.48 -24.30
N LEU A 279 10.70 19.32 -24.15
CA LEU A 279 10.12 18.10 -23.60
C LEU A 279 10.15 16.96 -24.63
N SER A 280 10.56 15.75 -24.22
CA SER A 280 10.59 14.56 -25.08
C SER A 280 9.28 14.31 -25.83
N ASP A 281 9.37 13.81 -27.06
CA ASP A 281 8.24 13.40 -27.90
C ASP A 281 7.44 12.22 -27.31
N ARG A 282 7.97 11.57 -26.26
CA ARG A 282 7.23 10.64 -25.41
C ARG A 282 5.95 11.26 -24.85
N ILE A 283 5.98 12.56 -24.55
CA ILE A 283 4.86 13.28 -23.97
C ILE A 283 3.98 13.81 -25.09
N THR A 284 2.95 13.04 -25.41
CA THR A 284 2.00 13.30 -26.49
C THR A 284 0.75 14.04 -26.01
N GLU A 285 0.43 13.96 -24.71
CA GLU A 285 -0.76 14.60 -24.14
C GLU A 285 -0.61 16.14 -24.15
N PRO A 286 -1.47 16.88 -24.90
CA PRO A 286 -1.27 18.32 -25.12
C PRO A 286 -1.35 19.15 -23.83
N SER A 287 -2.21 18.76 -22.90
CA SER A 287 -2.39 19.45 -21.61
C SER A 287 -1.12 19.37 -20.75
N ILE A 288 -0.57 18.16 -20.61
CA ILE A 288 0.69 17.91 -19.90
C ILE A 288 1.84 18.65 -20.58
N ARG A 289 1.98 18.51 -21.91
CA ARG A 289 3.06 19.13 -22.69
C ARG A 289 3.06 20.65 -22.51
N SER A 290 1.89 21.29 -22.66
CA SER A 290 1.74 22.75 -22.46
C SER A 290 2.10 23.21 -21.04
N ALA A 291 1.71 22.45 -20.01
CA ALA A 291 2.01 22.80 -18.62
C ALA A 291 3.51 22.64 -18.29
N VAL A 292 4.11 21.51 -18.68
CA VAL A 292 5.50 21.19 -18.35
C VAL A 292 6.49 22.01 -19.19
N SER A 293 6.19 22.29 -20.46
CA SER A 293 7.04 23.15 -21.29
C SER A 293 7.18 24.57 -20.73
N LYS A 294 6.22 25.07 -19.95
CA LYS A 294 6.34 26.38 -19.26
C LYS A 294 7.34 26.36 -18.11
N LEU A 295 7.65 25.18 -17.58
CA LEU A 295 8.62 24.97 -16.50
C LEU A 295 10.04 24.73 -17.03
N LEU A 296 10.16 24.39 -18.32
CA LEU A 296 11.43 24.09 -18.97
C LEU A 296 12.05 25.35 -19.58
N SER A 297 13.34 25.48 -19.37
CA SER A 297 14.22 26.41 -20.08
C SER A 297 15.59 25.74 -20.22
N PRO A 298 16.33 25.95 -21.32
CA PRO A 298 17.62 25.29 -21.53
C PRO A 298 18.55 25.47 -20.32
N ASN A 299 18.94 24.37 -19.69
CA ASN A 299 19.76 24.38 -18.48
C ASN A 299 20.84 23.27 -18.51
N PRO A 300 21.87 23.44 -19.36
CA PRO A 300 22.95 22.46 -19.49
C PRO A 300 23.69 22.21 -18.18
N LYS A 301 23.82 23.23 -17.31
CA LYS A 301 24.47 23.08 -16.00
C LYS A 301 23.73 22.09 -15.09
N LEU A 302 22.39 22.13 -15.08
CA LEU A 302 21.59 21.19 -14.32
C LEU A 302 21.68 19.79 -14.93
N ALA A 303 21.61 19.68 -16.25
CA ALA A 303 21.75 18.39 -16.95
C ALA A 303 23.11 17.72 -16.63
N ASP A 304 24.21 18.46 -16.77
CA ASP A 304 25.57 17.98 -16.44
C ASP A 304 25.68 17.57 -14.96
N LEU A 305 25.08 18.35 -14.05
CA LEU A 305 25.06 18.02 -12.63
C LEU A 305 24.35 16.69 -12.38
N ILE A 306 23.14 16.52 -12.92
CA ILE A 306 22.36 15.28 -12.75
C ILE A 306 23.08 14.10 -13.39
N HIS A 307 23.64 14.29 -14.59
CA HIS A 307 24.43 13.26 -15.26
C HIS A 307 25.64 12.84 -14.44
N GLY A 308 26.38 13.80 -13.89
CA GLY A 308 27.52 13.55 -12.99
C GLY A 308 27.11 12.82 -11.71
N LYS A 309 25.97 13.17 -11.12
CA LYS A 309 25.41 12.46 -9.96
C LYS A 309 25.05 11.02 -10.33
N CYS A 310 24.25 10.81 -11.36
CA CYS A 310 23.80 9.46 -11.78
C CYS A 310 24.99 8.55 -12.15
N SER A 311 25.93 9.05 -12.95
CA SER A 311 27.11 8.30 -13.40
C SER A 311 28.07 7.97 -12.25
N GLY A 312 28.09 8.78 -11.20
CA GLY A 312 28.94 8.57 -10.02
C GLY A 312 28.36 7.57 -9.01
N LEU A 313 27.08 7.19 -9.13
CA LEU A 313 26.44 6.26 -8.20
C LEU A 313 26.80 4.81 -8.54
N SER A 314 27.18 4.04 -7.52
CA SER A 314 27.31 2.60 -7.63
C SER A 314 25.97 1.93 -7.37
N ASN A 315 25.43 1.23 -8.38
CA ASN A 315 24.17 0.49 -8.28
C ASN A 315 22.98 1.34 -7.81
N TRP A 316 22.95 2.65 -8.07
CA TRP A 316 21.86 3.55 -7.67
C TRP A 316 21.61 3.69 -6.15
N TYR A 317 22.57 3.29 -5.31
CA TYR A 317 22.44 3.45 -3.86
C TYR A 317 22.45 4.93 -3.48
N GLY A 318 21.53 5.38 -2.62
CA GLY A 318 21.44 6.79 -2.22
C GLY A 318 21.04 7.73 -3.37
N LEU A 319 20.35 7.22 -4.40
CA LEU A 319 19.88 8.02 -5.54
C LEU A 319 19.06 9.23 -5.11
N ILE A 320 18.13 9.07 -4.18
CA ILE A 320 17.22 10.13 -3.75
C ILE A 320 17.99 11.32 -3.15
N PRO A 321 18.83 11.17 -2.12
CA PRO A 321 19.59 12.29 -1.58
C PRO A 321 20.62 12.86 -2.56
N ALA A 322 21.10 12.06 -3.54
CA ALA A 322 21.97 12.56 -4.59
C ALA A 322 21.26 13.51 -5.56
N LEU A 323 20.01 13.21 -5.92
CA LEU A 323 19.17 14.06 -6.77
C LEU A 323 18.60 15.25 -6.01
N PHE A 324 18.11 15.02 -4.78
CA PHE A 324 17.33 15.96 -3.99
C PHE A 324 18.02 16.23 -2.64
N PRO A 325 18.94 17.21 -2.57
CA PRO A 325 19.86 17.37 -1.45
C PRO A 325 19.16 17.88 -0.18
N ASN A 326 17.99 18.49 -0.32
CA ASN A 326 17.23 19.09 0.79
C ASN A 326 16.10 18.20 1.31
N VAL A 327 15.92 16.99 0.76
CA VAL A 327 14.92 16.04 1.24
C VAL A 327 15.20 15.67 2.68
N LYS A 328 14.16 15.78 3.52
CA LYS A 328 14.18 15.42 4.93
C LYS A 328 13.74 14.00 5.15
N TYR A 329 12.79 13.53 4.35
CA TYR A 329 12.23 12.19 4.48
C TYR A 329 11.42 11.73 3.27
N ILE A 330 11.12 10.43 3.26
CA ILE A 330 10.22 9.79 2.29
C ILE A 330 8.95 9.33 3.01
N TYR A 331 7.79 9.63 2.43
CA TYR A 331 6.48 9.44 3.06
C TYR A 331 5.49 8.64 2.19
N GLY A 332 4.81 7.67 2.76
CA GLY A 332 3.77 6.91 2.07
C GLY A 332 3.33 5.67 2.88
N ILE A 333 2.33 4.93 2.40
CA ILE A 333 1.93 3.70 3.06
C ILE A 333 3.01 2.64 2.81
N MET A 334 3.61 2.15 3.89
CA MET A 334 4.79 1.30 3.92
C MET A 334 4.59 0.00 4.72
N THR A 335 3.41 -0.19 5.31
CA THR A 335 3.05 -1.34 6.14
C THR A 335 2.33 -2.43 5.34
N GLY A 336 2.27 -3.64 5.89
CA GLY A 336 1.53 -4.76 5.31
C GLY A 336 2.10 -5.16 3.95
N SER A 337 1.26 -5.20 2.91
CA SER A 337 1.68 -5.63 1.56
C SER A 337 2.72 -4.74 0.87
N MET A 338 3.08 -3.62 1.50
CA MET A 338 4.10 -2.68 1.05
C MET A 338 5.49 -2.94 1.64
N GLU A 339 5.59 -3.68 2.75
CA GLU A 339 6.86 -4.06 3.40
C GLU A 339 7.91 -4.67 2.44
N PRO A 340 7.55 -5.55 1.47
CA PRO A 340 8.53 -6.06 0.50
C PRO A 340 9.30 -4.98 -0.28
N TYR A 341 8.72 -3.79 -0.45
CA TYR A 341 9.37 -2.70 -1.20
C TYR A 341 10.38 -1.91 -0.37
N LEU A 342 10.38 -2.07 0.96
CA LEU A 342 11.21 -1.24 1.85
C LEU A 342 12.69 -1.48 1.66
N LYS A 343 13.13 -2.70 1.34
CA LYS A 343 14.54 -2.97 1.03
C LYS A 343 15.03 -2.11 -0.13
N LYS A 344 14.32 -2.13 -1.26
CA LYS A 344 14.69 -1.33 -2.44
C LYS A 344 14.46 0.16 -2.22
N LEU A 345 13.46 0.54 -1.42
CA LEU A 345 13.24 1.96 -1.07
C LEU A 345 14.39 2.50 -0.21
N ARG A 346 14.84 1.77 0.82
CA ARG A 346 16.03 2.12 1.62
C ARG A 346 17.28 2.23 0.78
N HIS A 347 17.43 1.35 -0.21
CA HIS A 347 18.52 1.42 -1.16
C HIS A 347 18.56 2.76 -1.91
N TYR A 348 17.42 3.25 -2.39
CA TYR A 348 17.34 4.58 -3.01
C TYR A 348 17.46 5.73 -2.01
N ALA A 349 16.89 5.56 -0.81
CA ALA A 349 16.85 6.56 0.24
C ALA A 349 18.22 6.82 0.88
N GLY A 350 19.10 5.82 0.91
CA GLY A 350 20.31 5.85 1.73
C GLY A 350 19.93 5.95 3.21
N GLU A 351 20.43 6.99 3.87
CA GLU A 351 20.17 7.27 5.30
C GLU A 351 18.90 8.10 5.55
N LEU A 352 18.13 8.43 4.51
CA LEU A 352 16.91 9.22 4.68
C LEU A 352 15.84 8.43 5.47
N PRO A 353 15.17 9.07 6.45
CA PRO A 353 14.05 8.48 7.17
C PRO A 353 12.92 8.04 6.23
N LEU A 354 12.40 6.85 6.47
CA LEU A 354 11.19 6.32 5.85
C LEU A 354 10.03 6.42 6.84
N LEU A 355 9.00 7.19 6.51
CA LEU A 355 7.84 7.40 7.38
C LEU A 355 6.57 6.79 6.77
N SER A 356 5.94 5.91 7.54
CA SER A 356 4.63 5.35 7.21
C SER A 356 3.54 6.42 7.29
N ALA A 357 2.72 6.51 6.25
CA ALA A 357 1.53 7.34 6.20
C ALA A 357 0.37 6.79 7.04
N ASP A 358 -0.64 7.61 7.25
CA ASP A 358 -1.80 7.36 8.10
C ASP A 358 -2.60 6.11 7.71
N TYR A 359 -3.35 5.57 8.67
CA TYR A 359 -4.19 4.39 8.48
C TYR A 359 -5.63 4.77 8.12
N GLY A 360 -6.10 4.30 6.97
CA GLY A 360 -7.47 4.50 6.51
C GLY A 360 -7.84 3.67 5.28
N SER A 361 -9.11 3.77 4.88
CA SER A 361 -9.67 3.13 3.69
C SER A 361 -10.62 4.08 2.94
N SER A 362 -11.20 3.60 1.83
CA SER A 362 -12.21 4.38 1.10
C SER A 362 -13.49 4.61 1.90
N GLU A 363 -13.78 3.75 2.90
CA GLU A 363 -14.91 3.84 3.82
C GLU A 363 -14.72 4.94 4.88
N GLY A 364 -13.46 5.26 5.19
CA GLY A 364 -13.08 6.29 6.13
C GLY A 364 -11.68 6.08 6.68
N TRP A 365 -11.11 7.15 7.21
CA TRP A 365 -9.84 7.09 7.89
C TRP A 365 -10.00 6.61 9.33
N VAL A 366 -8.92 6.08 9.92
CA VAL A 366 -8.95 5.45 11.25
C VAL A 366 -7.96 6.12 12.21
N GLY A 367 -6.68 6.18 11.85
CA GLY A 367 -5.65 6.65 12.78
C GLY A 367 -4.49 7.37 12.11
N ALA A 368 -3.89 8.30 12.86
CA ALA A 368 -2.71 9.04 12.42
C ALA A 368 -1.42 8.40 12.94
N ASN A 369 -0.34 8.53 12.18
CA ASN A 369 0.99 8.19 12.68
C ASN A 369 1.53 9.36 13.54
N VAL A 370 1.41 9.21 14.86
CA VAL A 370 1.91 10.20 15.85
C VAL A 370 3.31 9.88 16.37
N ASN A 371 3.90 8.76 15.90
CA ASN A 371 5.24 8.30 16.26
C ASN A 371 6.14 8.20 15.01
N PRO A 372 6.42 9.33 14.32
CA PRO A 372 7.06 9.35 13.00
C PRO A 372 8.51 8.85 12.99
N LYS A 373 9.13 8.66 14.16
CA LYS A 373 10.48 8.10 14.31
C LYS A 373 10.51 6.58 14.20
N LEU A 374 9.38 5.90 14.37
CA LEU A 374 9.34 4.44 14.27
C LEU A 374 9.63 4.02 12.83
N PRO A 375 10.47 2.98 12.63
CA PRO A 375 10.68 2.42 11.31
C PRO A 375 9.36 1.85 10.79
N PRO A 376 9.16 1.77 9.46
CA PRO A 376 7.89 1.35 8.89
C PRO A 376 7.33 0.02 9.40
N GLU A 377 8.19 -0.97 9.67
CA GLU A 377 7.84 -2.30 10.19
C GLU A 377 7.28 -2.27 11.62
N LEU A 378 7.54 -1.19 12.35
CA LEU A 378 7.07 -0.94 13.71
C LEU A 378 6.05 0.20 13.77
N ALA A 379 5.63 0.74 12.62
CA ALA A 379 4.70 1.86 12.58
C ALA A 379 3.39 1.54 13.30
N THR A 380 2.95 2.49 14.11
CA THR A 380 1.71 2.45 14.88
C THR A 380 0.82 3.63 14.48
N PHE A 381 -0.49 3.43 14.62
CA PHE A 381 -1.48 4.43 14.26
C PHE A 381 -2.40 4.67 15.45
N ALA A 382 -2.32 5.86 16.03
CA ALA A 382 -3.22 6.25 17.11
C ALA A 382 -4.59 6.60 16.49
N VAL A 383 -5.65 5.93 16.95
CA VAL A 383 -7.00 6.18 16.43
C VAL A 383 -7.43 7.59 16.80
N ILE A 384 -7.96 8.34 15.82
CA ILE A 384 -8.47 9.71 16.05
C ILE A 384 -9.95 9.62 16.45
N PRO A 385 -10.33 9.82 17.73
CA PRO A 385 -11.65 9.41 18.21
C PRO A 385 -12.84 10.24 17.70
N ASN A 386 -12.60 11.37 17.02
CA ASN A 386 -13.67 12.26 16.53
C ASN A 386 -13.96 12.12 15.02
N VAL A 387 -13.20 11.32 14.28
CA VAL A 387 -13.36 11.19 12.81
C VAL A 387 -14.31 10.06 12.40
N GLY A 388 -14.60 9.15 13.32
CA GLY A 388 -15.55 8.04 13.16
C GLY A 388 -15.83 7.39 14.51
N TYR A 389 -16.85 6.55 14.59
CA TYR A 389 -17.09 5.69 15.75
C TYR A 389 -16.60 4.27 15.46
N TYR A 390 -15.75 3.74 16.32
CA TYR A 390 -15.00 2.51 16.11
C TYR A 390 -15.38 1.45 17.14
N GLU A 391 -15.63 0.24 16.62
CA GLU A 391 -15.75 -0.98 17.41
C GLU A 391 -14.73 -2.02 16.89
N PHE A 392 -14.43 -3.03 17.70
CA PHE A 392 -13.40 -4.02 17.42
C PHE A 392 -13.92 -5.43 17.70
N ILE A 393 -13.89 -6.31 16.71
CA ILE A 393 -14.28 -7.72 16.86
C ILE A 393 -13.02 -8.52 17.22
N PRO A 394 -12.91 -9.13 18.41
CA PRO A 394 -11.71 -9.88 18.76
C PRO A 394 -11.58 -11.16 17.93
N LEU A 395 -10.34 -11.51 17.56
CA LEU A 395 -10.06 -12.73 16.77
C LEU A 395 -9.78 -13.98 17.60
N ARG A 396 -9.72 -13.85 18.93
CA ARG A 396 -9.24 -14.90 19.84
C ARG A 396 -10.02 -16.22 19.76
N ASN A 397 -11.29 -16.25 19.29
CA ASN A 397 -12.05 -17.49 19.11
C ASN A 397 -13.10 -17.41 17.99
N SER A 398 -13.14 -18.46 17.16
CA SER A 398 -13.96 -18.57 15.95
C SER A 398 -15.43 -18.87 16.25
N SER A 399 -16.17 -17.97 16.92
CA SER A 399 -17.62 -17.73 16.74
C SER A 399 -18.23 -16.96 17.92
N GLY A 400 -18.87 -15.81 17.63
CA GLY A 400 -19.86 -15.20 18.53
C GLY A 400 -19.39 -14.09 19.47
N GLU A 401 -18.13 -13.64 19.41
CA GLU A 401 -17.69 -12.52 20.24
C GLU A 401 -18.30 -11.19 19.76
N ARG A 402 -18.80 -10.40 20.73
CA ARG A 402 -19.43 -9.10 20.47
C ARG A 402 -18.34 -8.04 20.26
N PRO A 403 -18.54 -7.08 19.35
CA PRO A 403 -17.61 -5.97 19.21
C PRO A 403 -17.46 -5.20 20.52
N VAL A 404 -16.21 -4.87 20.86
CA VAL A 404 -15.86 -3.99 21.98
C VAL A 404 -15.63 -2.56 21.47
N GLY A 405 -15.85 -1.57 22.32
CA GLY A 405 -15.59 -0.15 22.00
C GLY A 405 -14.11 0.19 21.91
N LEU A 406 -13.81 1.39 21.40
CA LEU A 406 -12.45 1.88 21.16
C LEU A 406 -11.49 1.72 22.35
N THR A 407 -11.96 2.01 23.57
CA THR A 407 -11.14 1.98 24.79
C THR A 407 -11.20 0.64 25.54
N GLU A 408 -12.02 -0.30 25.07
CA GLU A 408 -12.24 -1.62 25.70
C GLU A 408 -11.31 -2.71 25.14
N VAL A 409 -10.44 -2.35 24.19
CA VAL A 409 -9.49 -3.26 23.57
C VAL A 409 -8.33 -3.62 24.51
N THR A 410 -7.73 -4.79 24.29
CA THR A 410 -6.63 -5.31 25.11
C THR A 410 -5.30 -5.25 24.35
N VAL A 411 -4.25 -4.74 24.99
CA VAL A 411 -2.90 -4.73 24.41
C VAL A 411 -2.43 -6.15 24.12
N GLY A 412 -1.80 -6.34 22.96
CA GLY A 412 -1.30 -7.62 22.48
C GLY A 412 -2.27 -8.34 21.55
N GLU A 413 -3.52 -7.88 21.47
CA GLU A 413 -4.59 -8.59 20.77
C GLU A 413 -4.93 -8.10 19.40
N GLU A 414 -5.44 -9.04 18.60
CA GLU A 414 -5.83 -8.84 17.23
C GLU A 414 -7.36 -8.73 17.10
N TYR A 415 -7.77 -7.72 16.34
CA TYR A 415 -9.17 -7.37 16.14
C TYR A 415 -9.45 -7.08 14.67
N GLU A 416 -10.66 -7.39 14.23
CA GLU A 416 -11.22 -6.81 13.01
C GLU A 416 -11.84 -5.45 13.33
N VAL A 417 -11.51 -4.43 12.53
CA VAL A 417 -12.02 -3.06 12.71
C VAL A 417 -13.44 -2.92 12.16
N VAL A 418 -14.32 -2.32 12.96
CA VAL A 418 -15.69 -1.96 12.60
C VAL A 418 -15.83 -0.44 12.67
N LEU A 419 -16.33 0.16 11.58
CA LEU A 419 -16.47 1.61 11.42
C LEU A 419 -17.94 2.02 11.35
N THR A 420 -18.29 3.08 12.05
CA THR A 420 -19.47 3.90 11.80
C THR A 420 -19.04 5.30 11.39
N SER A 421 -19.46 5.77 10.22
CA SER A 421 -19.04 7.04 9.64
C SER A 421 -20.21 7.97 9.34
N VAL A 422 -19.92 9.27 9.29
CA VAL A 422 -20.85 10.35 8.91
C VAL A 422 -21.44 10.14 7.51
N ALA A 423 -20.75 9.42 6.63
CA ALA A 423 -21.14 9.13 5.26
C ALA A 423 -22.22 8.03 5.13
N GLY A 424 -22.75 7.54 6.25
CA GLY A 424 -23.87 6.60 6.26
C GLY A 424 -23.45 5.13 6.24
N LEU A 425 -22.23 4.82 6.68
CA LEU A 425 -21.81 3.46 6.98
C LEU A 425 -21.98 3.23 8.48
N TYR A 426 -22.75 2.22 8.89
CA TYR A 426 -23.06 1.95 10.29
C TYR A 426 -22.64 0.54 10.66
N ARG A 427 -21.82 0.40 11.72
CA ARG A 427 -21.23 -0.88 12.17
C ARG A 427 -20.69 -1.71 11.00
N TYR A 428 -20.03 -1.02 10.08
CA TYR A 428 -19.50 -1.59 8.84
C TYR A 428 -18.18 -2.30 9.14
N ARG A 429 -18.10 -3.58 8.78
CA ARG A 429 -16.90 -4.40 8.89
C ARG A 429 -15.90 -4.02 7.80
N LEU A 430 -14.78 -3.38 8.18
CA LEU A 430 -13.74 -2.99 7.22
C LEU A 430 -13.04 -4.22 6.60
N GLY A 431 -12.97 -5.31 7.38
CA GLY A 431 -12.19 -6.49 7.05
C GLY A 431 -10.69 -6.28 7.22
N ASP A 432 -10.27 -5.23 7.93
CA ASP A 432 -8.87 -5.01 8.30
C ASP A 432 -8.61 -5.62 9.67
N ILE A 433 -7.54 -6.39 9.79
CA ILE A 433 -7.05 -6.95 11.04
C ILE A 433 -5.93 -6.07 11.58
N VAL A 434 -6.09 -5.63 12.82
CA VAL A 434 -5.15 -4.78 13.54
C VAL A 434 -4.77 -5.42 14.87
N LYS A 435 -3.54 -5.18 15.30
CA LYS A 435 -3.06 -5.53 16.63
C LYS A 435 -2.96 -4.29 17.50
N VAL A 436 -3.52 -4.34 18.70
CA VAL A 436 -3.33 -3.26 19.68
C VAL A 436 -1.96 -3.40 20.31
N VAL A 437 -1.10 -2.40 20.14
CA VAL A 437 0.28 -2.43 20.64
C VAL A 437 0.49 -1.58 21.89
N GLY A 438 -0.43 -0.65 22.14
CA GLY A 438 -0.37 0.27 23.26
C GLY A 438 -1.53 1.25 23.23
N PHE A 439 -1.41 2.32 24.01
CA PHE A 439 -2.35 3.42 24.07
C PHE A 439 -1.60 4.75 24.05
N TYR A 440 -2.09 5.68 23.25
CA TYR A 440 -1.73 7.09 23.33
C TYR A 440 -2.77 7.77 24.22
N ASN A 441 -2.38 8.20 25.41
CA ASN A 441 -3.32 8.59 26.47
C ASN A 441 -4.38 7.47 26.70
N SER A 442 -5.62 7.66 26.26
CA SER A 442 -6.69 6.66 26.33
C SER A 442 -7.14 6.10 24.98
N THR A 443 -6.60 6.58 23.85
CA THR A 443 -6.92 6.02 22.52
C THR A 443 -5.93 4.89 22.17
N PRO A 444 -6.37 3.77 21.58
CA PRO A 444 -5.45 2.68 21.24
C PRO A 444 -4.51 3.06 20.10
N GLU A 445 -3.29 2.53 20.18
CA GLU A 445 -2.34 2.49 19.07
C GLU A 445 -2.45 1.15 18.34
N LEU A 446 -2.74 1.23 17.05
CA LEU A 446 -2.97 0.09 16.19
C LEU A 446 -1.74 -0.20 15.33
N LYS A 447 -1.36 -1.46 15.23
CA LYS A 447 -0.46 -1.97 14.20
C LYS A 447 -1.27 -2.74 13.17
N PHE A 448 -1.21 -2.32 11.91
CA PHE A 448 -1.86 -3.05 10.82
C PHE A 448 -1.24 -4.44 10.66
N VAL A 449 -2.07 -5.49 10.57
CA VAL A 449 -1.61 -6.87 10.39
C VAL A 449 -1.84 -7.32 8.96
N CYS A 450 -3.11 -7.39 8.54
CA CYS A 450 -3.49 -7.81 7.19
C CYS A 450 -4.95 -7.45 6.91
N ARG A 451 -5.41 -7.71 5.68
CA ARG A 451 -6.84 -7.73 5.37
C ARG A 451 -7.35 -9.16 5.52
N SER A 452 -8.50 -9.35 6.17
CA SER A 452 -9.09 -10.65 6.55
C SER A 452 -9.41 -11.60 5.39
N ASN A 453 -9.25 -11.17 4.14
CA ASN A 453 -9.38 -12.04 2.98
C ASN A 453 -8.11 -12.90 2.86
N LEU A 454 -8.17 -14.04 3.56
CA LEU A 454 -7.19 -15.13 3.59
C LEU A 454 -6.65 -15.49 2.20
N LEU A 455 -5.38 -15.93 2.14
CA LEU A 455 -4.94 -16.74 1.01
C LEU A 455 -5.86 -17.97 0.93
N PRO A 456 -6.12 -18.50 -0.27
CA PRO A 456 -6.83 -19.76 -0.38
C PRO A 456 -6.04 -20.83 0.38
N SER A 457 -6.75 -21.57 1.22
CA SER A 457 -6.27 -22.81 1.81
C SER A 457 -6.57 -23.97 0.87
N ILE A 458 -5.67 -24.94 0.81
CA ILE A 458 -5.90 -26.19 0.05
C ILE A 458 -6.71 -27.17 0.90
N ASN A 459 -6.51 -27.15 2.22
CA ASN A 459 -7.17 -28.03 3.17
C ASN A 459 -7.52 -27.24 4.46
N ILE A 460 -7.13 -27.76 5.63
CA ILE A 460 -7.33 -27.10 6.94
C ILE A 460 -6.34 -25.96 7.20
N ASP A 461 -5.37 -25.78 6.31
CA ASP A 461 -4.33 -24.77 6.44
C ASP A 461 -4.93 -23.36 6.39
N LYS A 462 -4.30 -22.39 7.05
CA LYS A 462 -4.82 -21.02 7.18
C LYS A 462 -3.74 -19.98 6.91
N ASN A 463 -2.92 -20.25 5.90
CA ASN A 463 -1.87 -19.33 5.50
C ASN A 463 -2.44 -17.95 5.16
N THR A 464 -1.81 -16.91 5.67
CA THR A 464 -2.16 -15.51 5.40
C THR A 464 -1.17 -14.87 4.42
N GLU A 465 -1.53 -13.73 3.85
CA GLU A 465 -0.60 -12.93 3.02
C GLU A 465 0.72 -12.63 3.76
N LYS A 466 0.64 -12.47 5.09
CA LYS A 466 1.79 -12.27 5.96
C LYS A 466 2.68 -13.51 6.07
N ASP A 467 2.10 -14.70 6.17
CA ASP A 467 2.88 -15.95 6.24
C ASP A 467 3.64 -16.19 4.92
N LEU A 468 2.99 -15.92 3.79
CA LEU A 468 3.63 -15.96 2.48
C LEU A 468 4.77 -14.91 2.37
N GLN A 469 4.54 -13.69 2.85
CA GLN A 469 5.56 -12.64 2.88
C GLN A 469 6.81 -13.09 3.67
N LEU A 470 6.61 -13.58 4.90
CA LEU A 470 7.71 -14.05 5.77
C LEU A 470 8.45 -15.23 5.14
N SER A 471 7.73 -16.15 4.50
CA SER A 471 8.32 -17.27 3.77
C SER A 471 9.22 -16.80 2.62
N VAL A 472 8.73 -15.85 1.81
CA VAL A 472 9.52 -15.26 0.71
C VAL A 472 10.75 -14.53 1.23
N GLU A 473 10.63 -13.76 2.32
CA GLU A 473 11.76 -13.05 2.93
C GLU A 473 12.85 -14.00 3.42
N GLU A 474 12.47 -15.11 4.07
CA GLU A 474 13.44 -16.11 4.55
C GLU A 474 14.18 -16.76 3.39
N ALA A 475 13.44 -17.22 2.37
CA ALA A 475 14.04 -17.86 1.20
C ALA A 475 14.89 -16.89 0.36
N ALA A 476 14.49 -15.62 0.25
CA ALA A 476 15.23 -14.60 -0.49
C ALA A 476 16.61 -14.30 0.11
N LYS A 477 16.88 -14.64 1.38
CA LYS A 477 18.23 -14.51 1.97
C LYS A 477 19.26 -15.37 1.25
N LEU A 478 18.85 -16.51 0.69
CA LEU A 478 19.74 -17.42 -0.04
C LEU A 478 20.23 -16.83 -1.37
N LEU A 479 19.47 -15.90 -1.96
CA LEU A 479 19.84 -15.20 -3.19
C LEU A 479 21.00 -14.21 -3.01
N ALA A 480 21.29 -13.80 -1.77
CA ALA A 480 22.32 -12.82 -1.47
C ALA A 480 23.71 -13.26 -1.93
N ALA A 481 24.01 -14.57 -1.87
CA ALA A 481 25.29 -15.13 -2.31
C ALA A 481 25.56 -14.88 -3.81
N GLU A 482 24.51 -14.83 -4.63
CA GLU A 482 24.59 -14.57 -6.08
C GLU A 482 24.31 -13.11 -6.44
N LYS A 483 24.20 -12.22 -5.44
CA LYS A 483 23.80 -10.81 -5.63
C LYS A 483 22.44 -10.66 -6.32
N LEU A 484 21.57 -11.65 -6.15
CA LEU A 484 20.23 -11.67 -6.69
C LEU A 484 19.21 -11.14 -5.67
N GLU A 485 18.14 -10.55 -6.18
CA GLU A 485 17.08 -9.99 -5.37
C GLU A 485 15.71 -10.28 -5.99
N VAL A 486 14.73 -10.56 -5.13
CA VAL A 486 13.32 -10.63 -5.53
C VAL A 486 12.84 -9.21 -5.82
N VAL A 487 12.51 -8.96 -7.09
CA VAL A 487 11.99 -7.68 -7.60
C VAL A 487 10.55 -7.48 -7.18
N ASP A 488 9.74 -8.53 -7.29
CA ASP A 488 8.35 -8.64 -6.82
C ASP A 488 7.91 -10.13 -6.84
N PHE A 489 6.79 -10.47 -6.20
CA PHE A 489 6.28 -11.84 -6.16
C PHE A 489 4.74 -11.94 -6.07
N SER A 490 4.22 -13.11 -6.44
CA SER A 490 2.82 -13.48 -6.29
C SER A 490 2.67 -14.99 -6.03
N SER A 491 1.45 -15.46 -5.80
CA SER A 491 1.15 -16.87 -5.53
C SER A 491 -0.16 -17.31 -6.19
N HIS A 492 -0.32 -18.61 -6.33
CA HIS A 492 -1.53 -19.27 -6.77
C HIS A 492 -1.63 -20.65 -6.08
N VAL A 493 -2.85 -21.15 -5.93
CA VAL A 493 -3.10 -22.53 -5.51
C VAL A 493 -3.50 -23.33 -6.74
N ASP A 494 -2.64 -24.28 -7.11
CA ASP A 494 -2.86 -25.13 -8.27
C ASP A 494 -3.58 -26.42 -7.84
N LEU A 495 -4.86 -26.49 -8.19
CA LEU A 495 -5.73 -27.64 -7.96
C LEU A 495 -5.86 -28.55 -9.21
N SER A 496 -5.05 -28.32 -10.25
CA SER A 496 -5.05 -29.19 -11.43
C SER A 496 -4.33 -30.52 -11.19
N THR A 497 -3.63 -30.63 -10.07
CA THR A 497 -2.92 -31.83 -9.60
C THR A 497 -3.56 -32.37 -8.32
N ASP A 498 -3.43 -33.66 -8.07
CA ASP A 498 -3.91 -34.31 -6.85
C ASP A 498 -2.72 -35.02 -6.14
N PRO A 499 -2.33 -34.60 -4.93
CA PRO A 499 -2.88 -33.47 -4.16
C PRO A 499 -2.52 -32.10 -4.77
N GLY A 500 -3.41 -31.12 -4.63
CA GLY A 500 -3.15 -29.73 -5.03
C GLY A 500 -1.99 -29.11 -4.25
N HIS A 501 -1.35 -28.09 -4.81
CA HIS A 501 -0.14 -27.48 -4.21
C HIS A 501 -0.06 -25.97 -4.40
N TYR A 502 0.84 -25.34 -3.63
CA TYR A 502 1.12 -23.90 -3.73
C TYR A 502 2.14 -23.63 -4.84
N VAL A 503 1.84 -22.65 -5.68
CA VAL A 503 2.74 -22.11 -6.70
C VAL A 503 3.12 -20.69 -6.31
N ILE A 504 4.41 -20.42 -6.13
CA ILE A 504 4.97 -19.10 -5.85
C ILE A 504 5.69 -18.60 -7.10
N PHE A 505 5.40 -17.37 -7.52
CA PHE A 505 6.02 -16.72 -8.66
C PHE A 505 6.97 -15.62 -8.21
N TRP A 506 8.24 -15.67 -8.64
CA TRP A 506 9.24 -14.64 -8.35
C TRP A 506 9.71 -13.95 -9.63
N GLU A 507 9.72 -12.63 -9.67
CA GLU A 507 10.52 -11.88 -10.63
C GLU A 507 11.84 -11.51 -9.95
N LEU A 508 12.98 -11.81 -10.59
CA LEU A 508 14.31 -11.55 -10.04
C LEU A 508 15.04 -10.49 -10.86
N ASN A 509 16.04 -9.83 -10.26
CA ASN A 509 16.89 -8.86 -10.93
C ASN A 509 17.96 -9.51 -11.86
N GLY A 510 18.13 -10.82 -11.77
CA GLY A 510 19.05 -11.63 -12.57
C GLY A 510 18.62 -13.10 -12.58
N GLU A 511 19.53 -13.99 -13.00
CA GLU A 511 19.24 -15.42 -13.18
C GLU A 511 19.89 -16.26 -12.09
N PRO A 512 19.11 -17.05 -11.32
CA PRO A 512 19.65 -17.91 -10.28
C PRO A 512 20.21 -19.22 -10.86
N THR A 513 21.20 -19.79 -10.19
CA THR A 513 21.60 -21.18 -10.44
C THR A 513 20.51 -22.16 -10.04
N HIS A 514 20.50 -23.36 -10.64
CA HIS A 514 19.51 -24.39 -10.32
C HIS A 514 19.60 -24.87 -8.87
N GLU A 515 20.81 -24.91 -8.32
CA GLU A 515 21.09 -25.30 -6.93
C GLU A 515 20.44 -24.31 -5.95
N VAL A 516 20.73 -23.01 -6.10
CA VAL A 516 20.15 -21.96 -5.26
C VAL A 516 18.64 -21.90 -5.40
N LEU A 517 18.12 -22.08 -6.61
CA LEU A 517 16.67 -22.09 -6.84
C LEU A 517 15.98 -23.25 -6.11
N SER A 518 16.57 -24.46 -6.12
CA SER A 518 16.03 -25.60 -5.39
C SER A 518 16.10 -25.38 -3.88
N GLU A 519 17.17 -24.77 -3.37
CA GLU A 519 17.29 -24.41 -1.95
C GLU A 519 16.26 -23.35 -1.54
N CYS A 520 16.02 -22.33 -2.37
CA CYS A 520 14.96 -21.34 -2.17
C CYS A 520 13.59 -22.02 -2.08
N CYS A 521 13.27 -22.93 -3.00
CA CYS A 521 12.00 -23.66 -3.00
C CYS A 521 11.80 -24.50 -1.72
N ASN A 522 12.84 -25.22 -1.29
CA ASN A 522 12.81 -25.98 -0.04
C ASN A 522 12.67 -25.06 1.19
N CYS A 523 13.30 -23.88 1.16
CA CYS A 523 13.21 -22.90 2.23
C CYS A 523 11.80 -22.30 2.32
N LEU A 524 11.17 -21.99 1.18
CA LEU A 524 9.79 -21.51 1.10
C LEU A 524 8.81 -22.50 1.74
N ASP A 525 8.88 -23.78 1.34
CA ASP A 525 8.00 -24.86 1.87
C ASP A 525 8.17 -25.00 3.39
N LYS A 526 9.41 -24.94 3.90
CA LYS A 526 9.70 -25.07 5.33
C LYS A 526 9.34 -23.85 6.17
N ALA A 527 9.33 -22.66 5.58
CA ALA A 527 9.04 -21.42 6.28
C ALA A 527 7.54 -21.24 6.58
N PHE A 528 6.66 -22.00 5.92
CA PHE A 528 5.26 -22.09 6.33
C PHE A 528 5.12 -22.86 7.65
N VAL A 529 4.90 -22.13 8.74
CA VAL A 529 4.81 -22.68 10.10
C VAL A 529 3.38 -22.98 10.56
N ASP A 530 2.38 -22.73 9.71
CA ASP A 530 0.99 -23.08 10.03
C ASP A 530 0.86 -24.60 10.27
N ALA A 531 0.28 -24.97 11.41
CA ALA A 531 0.10 -26.36 11.80
C ALA A 531 -0.77 -27.14 10.80
N GLY A 532 -1.75 -26.47 10.20
CA GLY A 532 -2.58 -27.06 9.13
C GLY A 532 -1.74 -27.40 7.90
N TYR A 533 -0.96 -26.44 7.40
CA TYR A 533 -0.05 -26.65 6.28
C TYR A 533 0.98 -27.76 6.54
N MET A 534 1.71 -27.69 7.65
CA MET A 534 2.75 -28.65 8.01
C MET A 534 2.19 -30.07 8.14
N SER A 535 1.03 -30.23 8.79
CA SER A 535 0.39 -31.54 8.93
C SER A 535 -0.08 -32.07 7.58
N SER A 536 -0.74 -31.26 6.76
CA SER A 536 -1.23 -31.61 5.44
C SER A 536 -0.11 -31.95 4.44
N ARG A 537 1.04 -31.26 4.49
CA ARG A 537 2.24 -31.62 3.72
C ARG A 537 2.80 -32.97 4.17
N LYS A 538 2.87 -33.23 5.49
CA LYS A 538 3.38 -34.49 6.05
C LYS A 538 2.53 -35.70 5.69
N VAL A 539 1.22 -35.55 5.58
CA VAL A 539 0.29 -36.63 5.20
C VAL A 539 -0.05 -36.64 3.69
N ASN A 540 0.68 -35.88 2.87
CA ASN A 540 0.50 -35.78 1.42
C ASN A 540 -0.92 -35.38 0.97
N THR A 541 -1.64 -34.58 1.76
CA THR A 541 -2.89 -33.94 1.32
C THR A 541 -2.65 -32.57 0.68
N ILE A 542 -1.43 -32.04 0.77
CA ILE A 542 -0.93 -30.89 -0.01
C ILE A 542 0.35 -31.34 -0.72
N GLY A 543 0.41 -31.14 -2.03
CA GLY A 543 1.56 -31.47 -2.88
C GLY A 543 2.78 -30.57 -2.60
N PRO A 544 3.95 -30.92 -3.17
CA PRO A 544 5.17 -30.13 -3.00
C PRO A 544 5.00 -28.71 -3.54
N LEU A 545 5.49 -27.73 -2.79
CA LEU A 545 5.50 -26.34 -3.23
C LEU A 545 6.31 -26.20 -4.53
N GLU A 546 5.80 -25.39 -5.45
CA GLU A 546 6.46 -25.04 -6.69
C GLU A 546 6.87 -23.57 -6.69
N LEU A 547 8.14 -23.31 -7.02
CA LEU A 547 8.68 -21.97 -7.25
C LEU A 547 8.91 -21.76 -8.75
N ARG A 548 8.26 -20.74 -9.33
CA ARG A 548 8.37 -20.36 -10.74
C ARG A 548 9.05 -18.99 -10.88
N ILE A 549 10.17 -18.95 -11.59
CA ILE A 549 10.89 -17.70 -11.89
C ILE A 549 10.33 -17.08 -13.16
N LEU A 550 9.99 -15.79 -13.08
CA LEU A 550 9.40 -14.99 -14.15
C LEU A 550 10.46 -14.24 -14.95
N ARG A 551 10.14 -13.92 -16.20
CA ARG A 551 10.90 -12.96 -17.01
C ARG A 551 10.81 -11.55 -16.41
N LYS A 552 11.88 -10.76 -16.54
CA LYS A 552 11.91 -9.35 -16.15
C LYS A 552 10.78 -8.56 -16.85
N GLY A 553 10.10 -7.69 -16.10
CA GLY A 553 8.97 -6.89 -16.57
C GLY A 553 7.62 -7.60 -16.53
N THR A 554 7.51 -8.78 -15.93
CA THR A 554 6.22 -9.50 -15.84
C THR A 554 5.24 -8.75 -14.94
N PHE A 555 5.67 -8.27 -13.77
CA PHE A 555 4.81 -7.48 -12.89
C PHE A 555 4.46 -6.11 -13.48
N GLN A 556 5.32 -5.54 -14.33
CA GLN A 556 4.99 -4.35 -15.10
C GLN A 556 3.84 -4.62 -16.09
N LYS A 557 3.83 -5.79 -16.77
CA LYS A 557 2.70 -6.19 -17.62
C LYS A 557 1.41 -6.36 -16.82
N ILE A 558 1.49 -6.87 -15.60
CA ILE A 558 0.34 -6.99 -14.69
C ILE A 558 -0.20 -5.59 -14.34
N LEU A 559 0.67 -4.66 -13.95
CA LEU A 559 0.29 -3.26 -13.70
C LEU A 559 -0.43 -2.67 -14.93
N ILE A 560 0.18 -2.74 -16.12
CA ILE A 560 -0.39 -2.23 -17.36
C ILE A 560 -1.77 -2.87 -17.64
N HIS A 561 -1.91 -4.17 -17.39
CA HIS A 561 -3.19 -4.86 -17.53
C HIS A 561 -4.29 -4.28 -16.63
N TYR A 562 -3.99 -4.03 -15.35
CA TYR A 562 -4.95 -3.42 -14.43
C TYR A 562 -5.28 -1.98 -14.82
N LEU A 563 -4.29 -1.18 -15.24
CA LEU A 563 -4.52 0.18 -15.74
C LEU A 563 -5.43 0.18 -16.96
N ALA A 564 -5.23 -0.75 -17.90
CA ALA A 564 -6.09 -0.90 -19.08
C ALA A 564 -7.53 -1.30 -18.73
N GLN A 565 -7.76 -1.92 -17.57
CA GLN A 565 -9.10 -2.22 -17.03
C GLN A 565 -9.71 -1.05 -16.25
N GLY A 566 -9.04 0.11 -16.18
CA GLY A 566 -9.51 1.29 -15.47
C GLY A 566 -9.13 1.34 -13.98
N ALA A 567 -8.24 0.46 -13.51
CA ALA A 567 -7.69 0.58 -12.16
C ALA A 567 -6.88 1.89 -12.04
N ALA A 568 -6.96 2.53 -10.88
CA ALA A 568 -6.19 3.73 -10.60
C ALA A 568 -4.74 3.38 -10.27
N ALA A 569 -3.78 4.03 -10.94
CA ALA A 569 -2.35 3.79 -10.69
C ALA A 569 -1.93 4.07 -9.24
N SER A 570 -2.51 5.10 -8.61
CA SER A 570 -2.27 5.45 -7.21
C SER A 570 -2.81 4.43 -6.21
N GLN A 571 -3.66 3.49 -6.65
CA GLN A 571 -4.21 2.44 -5.80
C GLN A 571 -3.71 1.03 -6.13
N PHE A 572 -2.84 0.91 -7.15
CA PHE A 572 -2.35 -0.38 -7.57
C PHE A 572 -1.48 -1.02 -6.49
N LYS A 573 -1.76 -2.30 -6.23
CA LYS A 573 -0.94 -3.19 -5.40
C LYS A 573 -0.78 -4.49 -6.16
N THR A 574 0.44 -5.02 -6.21
CA THR A 574 0.67 -6.35 -6.76
C THR A 574 -0.16 -7.37 -5.97
N PRO A 575 -1.05 -8.16 -6.61
CA PRO A 575 -1.81 -9.18 -5.90
C PRO A 575 -0.86 -10.26 -5.40
N ARG A 576 -0.78 -10.47 -4.07
CA ARG A 576 0.05 -11.53 -3.48
C ARG A 576 -0.50 -12.93 -3.71
N CYS A 577 -1.79 -13.05 -3.99
CA CYS A 577 -2.41 -14.27 -4.45
C CYS A 577 -3.40 -14.02 -5.57
N VAL A 578 -3.33 -14.86 -6.60
CA VAL A 578 -4.20 -14.79 -7.76
C VAL A 578 -5.19 -15.95 -7.73
N LEU A 579 -6.43 -15.64 -7.40
CA LEU A 579 -7.52 -16.62 -7.27
C LEU A 579 -8.18 -16.90 -8.63
N ASN A 580 -9.03 -15.97 -9.06
CA ASN A 580 -9.94 -16.16 -10.19
C ASN A 580 -9.61 -15.26 -11.39
N ASN A 581 -8.51 -14.49 -11.32
CA ASN A 581 -8.10 -13.64 -12.43
C ASN A 581 -7.32 -14.47 -13.46
N LYS A 582 -8.07 -15.14 -14.35
CA LYS A 582 -7.52 -15.96 -15.44
C LYS A 582 -6.50 -15.19 -16.30
N LYS A 583 -6.69 -13.88 -16.50
CA LYS A 583 -5.78 -13.09 -17.34
C LYS A 583 -4.46 -12.82 -16.65
N VAL A 584 -4.47 -12.53 -15.35
CA VAL A 584 -3.24 -12.39 -14.55
C VAL A 584 -2.51 -13.73 -14.46
N LEU A 585 -3.21 -14.84 -14.23
CA LEU A 585 -2.59 -16.18 -14.27
C LEU A 585 -1.98 -16.50 -15.64
N GLN A 586 -2.64 -16.12 -16.74
CA GLN A 586 -2.06 -16.26 -18.09
C GLN A 586 -0.78 -15.42 -18.26
N ILE A 587 -0.75 -14.20 -17.73
CA ILE A 587 0.46 -13.37 -17.77
C ILE A 587 1.57 -14.03 -16.95
N LEU A 588 1.28 -14.48 -15.72
CA LEU A 588 2.26 -15.16 -14.86
C LEU A 588 2.80 -16.43 -15.53
N CYS A 589 1.93 -17.40 -15.82
CA CYS A 589 2.30 -18.69 -16.41
C CYS A 589 2.96 -18.53 -17.79
N GLY A 590 2.50 -17.59 -18.62
CA GLY A 590 3.07 -17.34 -19.95
C GLY A 590 4.44 -16.63 -19.93
N ASN A 591 4.88 -16.10 -18.79
CA ASN A 591 6.19 -15.47 -18.63
C ASN A 591 7.13 -16.25 -17.69
N VAL A 592 6.81 -17.50 -17.36
CA VAL A 592 7.71 -18.38 -16.61
C VAL A 592 8.95 -18.69 -17.46
N LYS A 593 10.11 -18.62 -16.82
CA LYS A 593 11.43 -18.93 -17.41
C LYS A 593 12.03 -20.19 -16.81
N LEU A 594 11.97 -20.36 -15.49
CA LEU A 594 12.49 -21.52 -14.76
C LEU A 594 11.45 -21.98 -13.73
N CYS A 595 11.45 -23.27 -13.42
CA CYS A 595 10.66 -23.85 -12.33
C CYS A 595 11.56 -24.69 -11.42
N ALA A 596 11.24 -24.72 -10.14
CA ALA A 596 11.77 -25.69 -9.18
C ALA A 596 10.64 -26.19 -8.28
N THR A 597 10.62 -27.49 -8.04
CA THR A 597 9.74 -28.13 -7.07
C THR A 597 10.55 -28.58 -5.86
N GLU A 598 9.91 -28.64 -4.69
CA GLU A 598 10.53 -29.17 -3.48
C GLU A 598 11.02 -30.62 -3.72
N ASN A 599 12.28 -30.88 -3.37
CA ASN A 599 12.93 -32.18 -3.59
C ASN A 599 12.75 -33.08 -2.36
N ILE A 600 11.66 -33.84 -2.34
CA ILE A 600 11.32 -34.82 -1.28
C ILE A 600 12.50 -35.79 -1.00
N SER A 601 13.36 -36.05 -2.00
CA SER A 601 14.44 -37.03 -1.95
C SER A 601 15.63 -36.65 -1.05
N LYS A 602 15.97 -35.36 -0.84
CA LYS A 602 17.14 -35.01 -0.01
C LYS A 602 16.90 -35.27 1.49
N GLY A 603 15.67 -35.12 1.97
CA GLY A 603 15.33 -35.40 3.37
C GLY A 603 15.34 -36.89 3.72
N VAL A 604 14.96 -37.74 2.77
CA VAL A 604 14.98 -39.20 2.94
C VAL A 604 16.40 -39.73 2.78
N TYR A 605 17.18 -39.25 1.79
CA TYR A 605 18.56 -39.69 1.61
C TYR A 605 19.47 -39.32 2.78
N VAL A 606 19.33 -38.12 3.36
CA VAL A 606 20.14 -37.72 4.53
C VAL A 606 19.78 -38.55 5.76
N ARG A 607 18.49 -38.82 6.02
CA ARG A 607 18.08 -39.71 7.13
C ARG A 607 18.49 -41.17 6.90
N VAL A 608 18.42 -41.65 5.66
CA VAL A 608 18.85 -43.01 5.29
C VAL A 608 20.38 -43.12 5.37
N LEU A 609 21.13 -42.09 4.97
CA LEU A 609 22.58 -42.00 5.14
C LEU A 609 22.98 -41.89 6.62
N GLU A 610 22.27 -41.11 7.44
CA GLU A 610 22.50 -41.04 8.89
C GLU A 610 22.20 -42.39 9.56
N LEU A 611 21.09 -43.06 9.21
CA LEU A 611 20.73 -44.39 9.71
C LEU A 611 21.68 -45.49 9.20
N LEU A 612 22.19 -45.39 7.96
CA LEU A 612 23.18 -46.31 7.41
C LEU A 612 24.55 -46.07 8.03
N CYS A 613 24.96 -44.83 8.27
CA CYS A 613 26.19 -44.49 8.99
C CYS A 613 26.11 -44.93 10.47
N LEU A 614 24.98 -44.73 11.15
CA LEU A 614 24.75 -45.23 12.51
C LEU A 614 24.77 -46.76 12.58
N ASN A 615 24.18 -47.45 11.60
CA ASN A 615 24.20 -48.92 11.54
C ASN A 615 25.57 -49.49 11.14
N LEU A 616 26.31 -48.83 10.24
CA LEU A 616 27.71 -49.20 9.94
C LEU A 616 28.61 -48.97 11.16
N CYS A 617 28.44 -47.86 11.86
CA CYS A 617 29.21 -47.57 13.08
C CYS A 617 28.89 -48.58 14.19
N LYS A 618 27.62 -49.01 14.35
CA LYS A 618 27.23 -50.13 15.23
C LYS A 618 27.88 -51.47 14.85
N ARG A 619 27.98 -51.79 13.55
CA ARG A 619 28.56 -53.06 13.07
C ARG A 619 30.08 -53.10 13.15
N VAL A 620 30.76 -51.97 12.96
CA VAL A 620 32.23 -51.90 12.93
C VAL A 620 32.81 -51.67 14.33
N CYS A 621 32.17 -50.85 15.16
CA CYS A 621 32.73 -50.44 16.45
C CYS A 621 32.14 -51.15 17.67
N GLY A 622 31.05 -51.93 17.52
CA GLY A 622 30.50 -52.75 18.61
C GLY A 622 29.98 -51.97 19.83
N VAL A 623 29.73 -50.66 19.72
CA VAL A 623 29.28 -49.80 20.82
C VAL A 623 27.93 -49.15 20.47
N GLU A 624 26.97 -49.22 21.39
CA GLU A 624 25.73 -48.46 21.32
C GLU A 624 25.98 -46.99 21.60
N ALA A 625 25.81 -46.12 20.60
CA ALA A 625 25.95 -44.68 20.77
C ALA A 625 24.67 -44.08 21.38
N ILE A 626 24.81 -43.57 22.60
CA ILE A 626 23.87 -42.67 23.29
C ILE A 626 23.95 -41.29 22.62
N ASN A 627 22.79 -40.66 22.42
CA ASN A 627 22.60 -39.31 21.90
C ASN A 627 23.54 -38.26 22.54
N SER A 628 24.40 -37.62 21.74
CA SER A 628 24.61 -36.16 21.74
C SER A 628 25.81 -35.76 20.85
N THR A 629 25.54 -34.99 19.82
CA THR A 629 26.53 -34.47 18.85
C THR A 629 27.27 -33.26 19.43
N LYS A 630 28.03 -33.44 20.53
CA LYS A 630 28.83 -32.34 21.12
C LYS A 630 29.98 -32.80 22.04
N ALA A 631 30.87 -33.69 21.58
CA ALA A 631 32.21 -33.83 22.16
C ALA A 631 33.05 -34.81 21.34
N CYS A 632 33.85 -34.32 20.38
CA CYS A 632 35.04 -35.02 19.87
C CYS A 632 35.86 -34.07 18.98
N LEU A 633 36.28 -32.93 19.55
CA LEU A 633 37.38 -32.13 19.02
C LEU A 633 38.29 -31.79 20.20
N GLY A 634 39.24 -32.69 20.47
CA GLY A 634 40.28 -32.48 21.46
C GLY A 634 41.03 -33.77 21.76
N GLY A 635 42.30 -33.87 21.34
CA GLY A 635 43.22 -34.89 21.85
C GLY A 635 44.00 -35.68 20.79
N THR A 636 45.18 -35.17 20.48
CA THR A 636 46.39 -35.81 19.93
C THR A 636 46.47 -37.35 19.81
N GLY A 637 46.86 -37.80 18.60
CA GLY A 637 47.99 -38.73 18.42
C GLY A 637 47.75 -40.23 18.61
N ARG A 638 47.21 -40.90 17.58
CA ARG A 638 47.52 -42.27 17.08
C ARG A 638 46.35 -42.74 16.20
N LEU A 639 46.42 -42.50 14.89
CA LEU A 639 45.43 -42.99 13.91
C LEU A 639 46.06 -43.03 12.51
N ILE A 640 47.18 -43.75 12.38
CA ILE A 640 47.87 -43.93 11.08
C ILE A 640 47.78 -45.38 10.56
N GLU A 641 47.29 -46.35 11.34
CA GLU A 641 47.17 -47.73 10.85
C GLU A 641 45.77 -48.11 10.33
N ASP A 642 44.69 -47.43 10.74
CA ASP A 642 43.32 -47.73 10.27
C ASP A 642 42.91 -47.07 8.93
N ILE A 643 43.76 -46.23 8.34
CA ILE A 643 43.46 -45.53 7.07
C ILE A 643 43.61 -46.46 5.84
N ARG A 644 44.28 -47.62 5.98
CA ARG A 644 44.43 -48.57 4.87
C ARG A 644 43.13 -49.32 4.54
N ASP A 645 42.30 -49.61 5.53
CA ASP A 645 41.06 -50.37 5.32
C ASP A 645 39.89 -49.49 4.83
N LEU A 646 39.87 -48.20 5.18
CA LEU A 646 38.89 -47.23 4.68
C LEU A 646 39.04 -46.95 3.17
N LYS A 647 40.27 -47.03 2.63
CA LYS A 647 40.51 -46.88 1.17
C LYS A 647 39.92 -48.04 0.36
N MET A 648 39.91 -49.25 0.90
CA MET A 648 39.29 -50.40 0.23
C MET A 648 37.76 -50.27 0.19
N CYS A 649 37.12 -49.79 1.25
CA CYS A 649 35.68 -49.52 1.25
C CYS A 649 35.29 -48.38 0.28
N PHE A 650 36.12 -47.34 0.14
CA PHE A 650 35.82 -46.23 -0.78
C PHE A 650 35.97 -46.62 -2.26
N LEU A 651 36.92 -47.51 -2.59
CA LEU A 651 37.07 -48.07 -3.94
C LEU A 651 35.90 -49.01 -4.31
N GLN A 652 35.37 -49.79 -3.36
CA GLN A 652 34.18 -50.59 -3.58
C GLN A 652 32.90 -49.74 -3.73
N PHE A 653 32.83 -48.59 -3.06
CA PHE A 653 31.73 -47.62 -3.21
C PHE A 653 31.72 -46.94 -4.59
N LEU A 654 32.89 -46.63 -5.16
CA LEU A 654 32.99 -46.10 -6.53
C LEU A 654 32.58 -47.14 -7.59
N LEU A 655 32.89 -48.42 -7.37
CA LEU A 655 32.48 -49.52 -8.26
C LEU A 655 30.96 -49.80 -8.24
N TRP A 656 30.25 -49.43 -7.16
CA TRP A 656 28.78 -49.54 -7.08
C TRP A 656 28.04 -48.34 -7.68
N ARG A 657 28.70 -47.18 -7.82
CA ARG A 657 28.09 -45.95 -8.38
C ARG A 657 27.79 -46.07 -9.88
N ASP A 658 28.53 -46.93 -10.61
CA ASP A 658 28.37 -47.10 -12.06
C ASP A 658 27.28 -48.13 -12.46
N VAL A 659 26.63 -48.79 -11.48
CA VAL A 659 25.61 -49.84 -11.75
C VAL A 659 24.16 -49.32 -11.60
N LEU A 660 23.94 -48.11 -11.06
CA LEU A 660 22.60 -47.56 -10.78
C LEU A 660 22.31 -46.23 -11.48
N VAL A 661 22.69 -46.11 -12.74
CA VAL A 661 22.15 -45.10 -13.67
C VAL A 661 21.10 -45.76 -14.55
N PRO A 662 19.78 -45.50 -14.39
CA PRO A 662 18.82 -45.83 -15.42
C PRO A 662 19.01 -44.85 -16.58
N ARG A 663 19.34 -45.40 -17.76
CA ARG A 663 19.26 -44.69 -19.04
C ARG A 663 17.82 -44.25 -19.29
N LYS A 664 17.68 -43.02 -19.81
CA LYS A 664 16.47 -42.37 -20.34
C LYS A 664 15.36 -43.29 -20.85
N ILE A 665 14.11 -42.95 -20.51
CA ILE A 665 13.04 -42.61 -21.48
C ILE A 665 12.35 -41.35 -20.96
#